data_AF-A0A8R2NKW4-F1
#
_entry.id   AF-A0A8R2NKW4-F1
#
_cell.length_a   1.000
_cell.length_b   1.000
_cell.length_c   1.000
_cell.angle_alpha   90.00
_cell.angle_beta   90.00
_cell.angle_gamma   90.00
#
_symmetry.space_group_name_H-M   'P 1'
#
loop_
_entity.id
_entity.type
_entity.pdbx_description
1 polymer ?
#
loop_
_entity_poly.entity_id
_entity_poly.type
_entity_poly.pdbx_seq_one_letter_code
_entity_poly.pdbx_strand_id
1 'polypeptide(L)'
;MMNNIGRKIQHFNSAIADSRKICKNKKYINYKSMNGLFLTVYTMALIFQTHSSSLEKEYKKIRCSDSMTCSKCTIEPMCVWSLKQQTCEKTNQYNSSSLIVSRIGECPKFRVVKKYDYEYTDNSRICVDYDVEITNDLLGFINYLNNADMYYAILNAFQEKVKITDKTKILCSFLQKKSSVNIKPAIIFIFIKFNDIMIQFDNVADHYVTVYGHKECATNEKYKNCVTCGWNTNKYSNYLKWCSSENTCNDDKSLYLKNNATNIIDEKVAYVANECAEINVTAVNPLSGPKTGGTTVRIIVRNHRIFLENRTLKVTVAGTVCTNPNTSGLDTITCTTSQAVDALSGPILVEYSSFESGLKIESSQIFKYCVDPVLDADQQLGGIASGGTSVPIHGRHFVEPCVISSAQLYVDLPNGVTRYAYNVCDPPVNDTYMVCQSPRMNGASWDSNQSVVGRLLNFGLNVLKFNGNQSLSVTGTSLSFHVHPDPVLEDFKECANDEKYKSCATCAWNKDGYSNYLRWCSSDNTCQVRKNMYMRNNGEEQLNLKLAHLTNDCSEINVTAVDPLSGPETGGTTMMITVRNHEILAENRTVIVTIAGTVCMNPRTLGPETITCTTTQSKKTLSGPIMVEYSSIESVLKIESSQIFQFCLNPVLDVAHQLGGIASGGTSVPVLGNNFVEPCFALLARLYVDLSDDVRRYSDSYCDPPVNDTYMVCRSPKVNCDSRDGDASVVGKLLNFGLEITFSNVDFSSNQSQPIVVRGPSLSFYVHPDPVLLDFKIDESGSVVVNGLHLQDLQPKDIVIRAMDSPSSVCLVISVIRDGLVCEPNMSVNAAQIISVTLGKSLLFTVSRRTLPHPDDPSEITGWFITVIVMSTVLVFVLALAYCLRKKNRAYVIENNISNLPESSTSSQDLYVQTIL
;
A
#
# COMPACT_ATOMS: atom_id res chain seq x y z
N MET A 1 15.68 -74.40 7.39
CA MET A 1 17.15 -74.28 7.53
C MET A 1 17.46 -72.83 7.86
N MET A 2 18.22 -72.62 8.94
CA MET A 2 18.73 -71.40 9.60
C MET A 2 19.03 -70.18 8.70
N ASN A 3 19.02 -68.90 9.10
CA ASN A 3 18.99 -68.18 10.39
C ASN A 3 18.77 -66.67 10.09
N ASN A 4 17.84 -65.95 10.75
CA ASN A 4 18.01 -65.03 11.92
C ASN A 4 18.53 -63.61 11.56
N ILE A 5 18.06 -62.46 12.06
CA ILE A 5 17.34 -61.96 13.27
C ILE A 5 16.73 -60.59 12.86
N GLY A 6 15.61 -60.04 13.36
CA GLY A 6 14.65 -60.40 14.39
C GLY A 6 13.64 -59.24 14.52
N ARG A 7 12.34 -59.54 14.36
CA ARG A 7 11.25 -59.44 15.38
C ARG A 7 10.86 -58.02 15.83
N LYS A 8 9.59 -57.67 16.05
CA LYS A 8 8.23 -58.25 15.89
C LYS A 8 7.29 -57.05 16.21
N ILE A 9 6.30 -56.67 15.39
CA ILE A 9 4.98 -57.28 15.15
C ILE A 9 3.95 -56.98 16.28
N GLN A 10 2.88 -56.27 15.86
CA GLN A 10 1.45 -56.41 16.24
C GLN A 10 1.03 -56.01 17.68
N HIS A 11 -0.20 -55.62 18.01
CA HIS A 11 -1.48 -55.47 17.29
C HIS A 11 -2.53 -54.86 18.23
N PHE A 12 -3.63 -54.38 17.61
CA PHE A 12 -5.04 -54.48 18.01
C PHE A 12 -5.62 -53.62 19.15
N ASN A 13 -6.59 -52.78 18.72
CA ASN A 13 -7.97 -52.49 19.19
C ASN A 13 -8.37 -52.97 20.61
N SER A 14 -9.22 -52.29 21.37
CA SER A 14 -10.48 -51.60 21.02
C SER A 14 -11.04 -50.86 22.26
N ALA A 15 -12.11 -50.08 22.03
CA ALA A 15 -13.29 -49.92 22.90
C ALA A 15 -13.47 -48.67 23.80
N ILE A 16 -14.53 -47.91 23.43
CA ILE A 16 -15.72 -47.52 24.23
C ILE A 16 -15.68 -46.25 25.12
N ALA A 17 -16.51 -45.30 24.68
CA ALA A 17 -17.50 -44.44 25.37
C ALA A 17 -17.14 -43.63 26.64
N ASP A 18 -17.09 -42.31 26.41
CA ASP A 18 -18.02 -41.28 26.91
C ASP A 18 -18.38 -41.22 28.42
N SER A 19 -17.90 -40.18 29.11
CA SER A 19 -18.64 -39.55 30.22
C SER A 19 -18.10 -38.17 30.64
N ARG A 20 -18.94 -37.14 30.42
CA ARG A 20 -19.25 -35.92 31.20
C ARG A 20 -18.35 -35.45 32.36
N LYS A 21 -17.99 -34.14 32.26
CA LYS A 21 -18.16 -33.01 33.23
C LYS A 21 -17.88 -33.27 34.73
N ILE A 22 -16.99 -32.46 35.33
CA ILE A 22 -17.27 -31.48 36.42
C ILE A 22 -15.96 -30.77 36.86
N CYS A 23 -16.06 -29.46 37.08
CA CYS A 23 -15.02 -28.54 37.54
C CYS A 23 -14.59 -28.72 39.01
N LYS A 24 -13.33 -28.41 39.35
CA LYS A 24 -12.95 -27.40 40.38
C LYS A 24 -11.43 -27.23 40.56
N ASN A 25 -11.05 -25.95 40.73
CA ASN A 25 -9.82 -25.35 41.22
C ASN A 25 -8.91 -26.17 42.16
N LYS A 26 -7.59 -26.10 41.95
CA LYS A 26 -6.67 -25.32 42.80
C LYS A 26 -5.23 -25.25 42.23
N LYS A 27 -4.56 -24.20 42.71
CA LYS A 27 -3.34 -23.54 42.25
C LYS A 27 -2.06 -24.17 42.82
N TYR A 28 -0.95 -23.91 42.11
CA TYR A 28 0.47 -23.80 42.52
C TYR A 28 1.47 -24.98 42.33
N ILE A 29 2.21 -24.85 41.22
CA ILE A 29 3.68 -24.93 40.99
C ILE A 29 4.44 -26.17 41.48
N ASN A 30 5.06 -26.90 40.53
CA ASN A 30 6.50 -27.16 40.65
C ASN A 30 7.27 -27.37 39.34
N TYR A 31 8.48 -26.84 39.41
CA TYR A 31 9.61 -26.75 38.49
C TYR A 31 10.05 -28.09 37.86
N LYS A 32 9.97 -28.23 36.53
CA LYS A 32 10.89 -28.99 35.63
C LYS A 32 10.24 -29.25 34.26
N SER A 33 10.50 -28.39 33.28
CA SER A 33 10.46 -28.79 31.86
C SER A 33 11.11 -27.72 30.95
N MET A 34 12.33 -27.28 31.30
CA MET A 34 13.12 -26.38 30.44
C MET A 34 14.05 -27.10 29.44
N ASN A 35 13.96 -28.43 29.34
CA ASN A 35 14.73 -29.22 28.37
C ASN A 35 13.90 -29.82 27.21
N GLY A 36 12.59 -29.56 27.17
CA GLY A 36 11.70 -30.02 26.07
C GLY A 36 11.48 -28.99 24.97
N LEU A 37 11.73 -27.70 25.24
CA LEU A 37 11.42 -26.60 24.32
C LEU A 37 12.56 -26.27 23.35
N PHE A 38 13.80 -26.65 23.67
CA PHE A 38 14.97 -26.41 22.80
C PHE A 38 15.11 -27.45 21.68
N LEU A 39 14.48 -28.62 21.81
CA LEU A 39 14.58 -29.70 20.83
C LEU A 39 13.59 -29.55 19.66
N THR A 40 12.46 -28.87 19.88
CA THR A 40 11.44 -28.61 18.83
C THR A 40 11.79 -27.41 17.95
N VAL A 41 12.60 -26.47 18.45
CA VAL A 41 13.11 -25.33 17.66
C VAL A 41 14.25 -25.76 16.73
N TYR A 42 15.02 -26.80 17.09
CA TYR A 42 16.12 -27.30 16.27
C TYR A 42 15.66 -28.16 15.08
N THR A 43 14.48 -28.79 15.16
CA THR A 43 13.94 -29.62 14.07
C THR A 43 13.18 -28.84 13.01
N MET A 44 12.71 -27.62 13.31
CA MET A 44 12.07 -26.73 12.32
C MET A 44 13.10 -25.95 11.47
N ALA A 45 14.38 -25.94 11.86
CA ALA A 45 15.45 -25.23 11.14
C ALA A 45 16.15 -26.10 10.06
N LEU A 46 15.81 -27.38 9.92
CA LEU A 46 16.50 -28.33 9.03
C LEU A 46 15.64 -28.86 7.87
N ILE A 47 14.45 -28.29 7.60
CA ILE A 47 13.59 -28.70 6.48
C ILE A 47 13.58 -27.66 5.33
N PHE A 48 14.27 -26.53 5.47
CA PHE A 48 14.47 -25.59 4.35
C PHE A 48 15.88 -25.73 3.76
N GLN A 49 16.07 -26.75 2.93
CA GLN A 49 17.15 -26.76 1.94
C GLN A 49 16.58 -27.02 0.53
N THR A 50 16.71 -25.94 -0.27
CA THR A 50 16.97 -25.93 -1.71
C THR A 50 15.92 -26.52 -2.67
N HIS A 51 14.93 -25.69 -3.01
CA HIS A 51 14.44 -25.61 -4.39
C HIS A 51 14.62 -24.17 -4.90
N SER A 52 15.84 -23.85 -5.35
CA SER A 52 16.08 -22.68 -6.21
C SER A 52 15.75 -23.08 -7.64
N SER A 53 14.63 -22.59 -8.16
CA SER A 53 14.37 -22.55 -9.60
C SER A 53 15.47 -21.72 -10.27
N SER A 54 16.26 -22.35 -11.12
CA SER A 54 17.22 -21.68 -12.00
C SER A 54 16.47 -20.86 -13.04
N LEU A 55 16.11 -19.63 -12.70
CA LEU A 55 15.82 -18.60 -13.70
C LEU A 55 17.18 -17.98 -14.06
N GLU A 56 17.69 -18.38 -15.21
CA GLU A 56 18.96 -17.93 -15.79
C GLU A 56 18.83 -16.43 -16.15
N LYS A 57 18.93 -15.56 -15.15
CA LYS A 57 19.21 -14.14 -15.35
C LYS A 57 20.67 -14.02 -15.72
N GLU A 58 20.96 -13.41 -16.87
CA GLU A 58 22.29 -12.95 -17.26
C GLU A 58 23.03 -12.42 -16.03
N TYR A 59 24.07 -13.14 -15.60
CA TYR A 59 24.92 -12.74 -14.49
C TYR A 59 25.67 -11.46 -14.90
N LYS A 60 25.07 -10.30 -14.63
CA LYS A 60 25.80 -9.04 -14.58
C LYS A 60 26.86 -9.22 -13.51
N LYS A 61 28.12 -9.36 -13.94
CA LYS A 61 29.27 -9.60 -13.07
C LYS A 61 29.28 -8.58 -11.91
N ILE A 62 28.92 -8.99 -10.70
CA ILE A 62 28.83 -8.10 -9.54
C ILE A 62 30.22 -7.49 -9.28
N ARG A 63 30.31 -6.17 -9.42
CA ARG A 63 31.53 -5.36 -9.24
C ARG A 63 31.35 -4.43 -8.03
N CYS A 64 31.69 -4.94 -6.84
CA CYS A 64 31.64 -4.15 -5.61
C CYS A 64 32.48 -2.86 -5.71
N SER A 65 33.59 -2.90 -6.44
CA SER A 65 34.51 -1.76 -6.63
C SER A 65 33.89 -0.52 -7.28
N ASP A 66 32.70 -0.65 -7.87
CA ASP A 66 32.01 0.44 -8.53
C ASP A 66 31.19 1.29 -7.52
N SER A 67 30.94 0.74 -6.32
CA SER A 67 30.30 1.44 -5.20
C SER A 67 31.30 2.28 -4.42
N MET A 68 31.03 3.58 -4.33
CA MET A 68 31.90 4.56 -3.65
C MET A 68 31.37 5.03 -2.29
N THR A 69 30.22 4.52 -1.84
CA THR A 69 29.66 4.89 -0.53
C THR A 69 29.23 3.65 0.25
N CYS A 70 29.17 3.76 1.57
CA CYS A 70 28.83 2.65 2.45
C CYS A 70 27.43 2.11 2.17
N SER A 71 26.44 3.00 2.07
CA SER A 71 25.05 2.60 1.85
C SER A 71 24.87 1.87 0.51
N LYS A 72 25.50 2.35 -0.57
CA LYS A 72 25.43 1.68 -1.89
C LYS A 72 26.16 0.33 -1.89
N CYS A 73 27.30 0.26 -1.22
CA CYS A 73 28.09 -0.97 -1.13
C CYS A 73 27.34 -2.11 -0.44
N THR A 74 26.65 -1.81 0.67
CA THR A 74 25.98 -2.82 1.50
C THR A 74 24.61 -3.27 0.99
N ILE A 75 24.07 -2.61 -0.04
CA ILE A 75 22.88 -3.08 -0.75
C ILE A 75 23.23 -4.25 -1.68
N GLU A 76 24.46 -4.26 -2.23
CA GLU A 76 24.89 -5.28 -3.18
C GLU A 76 25.26 -6.59 -2.46
N PRO A 77 24.72 -7.74 -2.90
CA PRO A 77 25.04 -9.02 -2.27
C PRO A 77 26.52 -9.36 -2.46
N MET A 78 27.15 -9.90 -1.41
CA MET A 78 28.59 -10.25 -1.37
C MET A 78 29.57 -9.07 -1.41
N CYS A 79 29.08 -7.83 -1.25
CA CYS A 79 29.91 -6.66 -1.09
C CYS A 79 29.97 -6.23 0.38
N VAL A 80 31.13 -5.76 0.81
CA VAL A 80 31.37 -5.25 2.17
C VAL A 80 32.11 -3.92 2.09
N TRP A 81 31.75 -3.01 2.99
CA TRP A 81 32.37 -1.69 3.07
C TRP A 81 33.44 -1.67 4.15
N SER A 82 34.66 -1.28 3.78
CA SER A 82 35.77 -1.12 4.71
C SER A 82 35.79 0.30 5.26
N LEU A 83 35.49 0.49 6.54
CA LEU A 83 35.53 1.83 7.17
C LEU A 83 36.97 2.36 7.24
N LYS A 84 37.95 1.45 7.36
CA LYS A 84 39.37 1.82 7.37
C LYS A 84 39.85 2.29 6.01
N GLN A 85 39.42 1.64 4.93
CA GLN A 85 39.90 1.95 3.58
C GLN A 85 38.97 2.90 2.81
N GLN A 86 37.74 3.09 3.28
CA GLN A 86 36.69 3.84 2.59
C GLN A 86 36.44 3.30 1.17
N THR A 87 36.46 1.98 1.03
CA THR A 87 36.30 1.23 -0.23
C THR A 87 35.26 0.11 -0.10
N CYS A 88 34.63 -0.22 -1.22
CA CYS A 88 33.73 -1.36 -1.34
C CYS A 88 34.43 -2.53 -2.03
N GLU A 89 34.43 -3.70 -1.40
CA GLU A 89 35.11 -4.89 -1.91
C GLU A 89 34.29 -6.15 -1.69
N LYS A 90 34.77 -7.29 -2.23
CA LYS A 90 34.10 -8.58 -2.06
C LYS A 90 34.40 -9.17 -0.69
N THR A 91 33.40 -9.82 -0.09
CA THR A 91 33.49 -10.46 1.24
C THR A 91 34.71 -11.35 1.42
N ASN A 92 35.15 -12.05 0.36
CA ASN A 92 36.24 -13.02 0.41
C ASN A 92 37.65 -12.39 0.53
N GLN A 93 37.79 -11.07 0.43
CA GLN A 93 39.09 -10.37 0.49
C GLN A 93 39.45 -9.86 1.89
N TYR A 94 38.55 -9.95 2.87
CA TYR A 94 38.79 -9.44 4.22
C TYR A 94 38.82 -10.54 5.28
N ASN A 95 40.02 -10.81 5.80
CA ASN A 95 40.21 -11.59 7.01
C ASN A 95 40.01 -10.68 8.24
N SER A 96 38.95 -10.93 9.01
CA SER A 96 38.82 -10.60 10.44
C SER A 96 39.22 -9.18 10.86
N SER A 97 38.64 -8.11 10.28
CA SER A 97 38.75 -6.75 10.84
C SER A 97 37.39 -6.26 11.37
N SER A 98 37.37 -5.62 12.54
CA SER A 98 36.14 -5.17 13.22
C SER A 98 35.49 -3.93 12.60
N LEU A 99 36.14 -3.29 11.63
CA LEU A 99 35.71 -2.05 10.98
C LEU A 99 35.17 -2.30 9.56
N ILE A 100 34.39 -3.38 9.42
CA ILE A 100 33.75 -3.78 8.16
C ILE A 100 32.24 -3.72 8.33
N VAL A 101 31.58 -3.04 7.41
CA VAL A 101 30.13 -2.89 7.38
C VAL A 101 29.57 -3.81 6.30
N SER A 102 28.62 -4.64 6.70
CA SER A 102 27.97 -5.63 5.82
C SER A 102 26.49 -5.32 5.58
N ARG A 103 25.88 -4.51 6.46
CA ARG A 103 24.47 -4.13 6.39
C ARG A 103 24.35 -2.61 6.36
N ILE A 104 23.38 -2.10 5.61
CA ILE A 104 23.12 -0.66 5.51
C ILE A 104 22.89 0.02 6.88
N GLY A 105 22.29 -0.70 7.84
CA GLY A 105 22.08 -0.19 9.21
C GLY A 105 23.37 0.00 10.02
N GLU A 106 24.49 -0.61 9.61
CA GLU A 106 25.80 -0.50 10.25
C GLU A 106 26.63 0.68 9.69
N CYS A 107 26.18 1.33 8.61
CA CYS A 107 26.89 2.44 7.99
C CYS A 107 26.88 3.68 8.90
N PRO A 108 28.05 4.34 9.11
CA PRO A 108 28.11 5.63 9.76
C PRO A 108 27.34 6.67 8.96
N LYS A 109 26.60 7.52 9.67
CA LYS A 109 25.81 8.60 9.08
C LYS A 109 26.49 9.93 9.36
N PHE A 110 26.87 10.62 8.30
CA PHE A 110 27.53 11.92 8.36
C PHE A 110 26.50 13.03 8.18
N ARG A 111 26.52 14.01 9.07
CA ARG A 111 25.71 15.23 8.97
C ARG A 111 26.65 16.42 8.90
N VAL A 112 26.56 17.18 7.81
CA VAL A 112 27.41 18.34 7.55
C VAL A 112 26.64 19.62 7.83
N VAL A 113 27.21 20.48 8.67
CA VAL A 113 26.67 21.80 9.01
C VAL A 113 27.66 22.86 8.54
N LYS A 114 27.17 23.83 7.77
CA LYS A 114 27.97 24.91 7.16
C LYS A 114 27.54 26.23 7.78
N LYS A 115 28.47 26.99 8.36
CA LYS A 115 28.22 28.34 8.90
C LYS A 115 29.13 29.34 8.22
N TYR A 116 28.61 30.55 8.03
CA TYR A 116 29.31 31.61 7.31
C TYR A 116 29.32 32.87 8.17
N ASP A 117 30.51 33.33 8.54
CA ASP A 117 30.72 34.62 9.18
C ASP A 117 31.22 35.63 8.16
N TYR A 118 30.31 36.52 7.77
CA TYR A 118 30.55 37.60 6.82
C TYR A 118 31.20 38.84 7.47
N GLU A 119 31.26 38.92 8.80
CA GLU A 119 31.74 40.11 9.54
C GLU A 119 33.11 39.87 10.16
N TYR A 120 33.81 38.82 9.71
CA TYR A 120 35.14 38.44 10.18
C TYR A 120 36.17 39.57 10.01
N THR A 121 37.11 39.65 10.97
CA THR A 121 37.96 40.78 11.41
C THR A 121 38.46 41.82 10.38
N ASP A 122 38.59 41.49 9.09
CA ASP A 122 39.08 42.41 8.04
C ASP A 122 38.03 42.80 6.99
N ASN A 123 36.78 42.38 7.16
CA ASN A 123 35.63 42.58 6.25
C ASN A 123 35.87 42.21 4.76
N SER A 124 37.05 41.68 4.42
CA SER A 124 37.55 41.30 3.10
C SER A 124 37.58 39.78 2.90
N ARG A 125 37.28 39.01 3.96
CA ARG A 125 37.20 37.55 3.97
C ARG A 125 35.94 37.09 4.68
N ILE A 126 35.47 35.90 4.33
CA ILE A 126 34.37 35.20 4.97
C ILE A 126 34.99 34.02 5.69
N CYS A 127 34.72 33.89 6.99
CA CYS A 127 35.06 32.67 7.72
C CYS A 127 33.97 31.63 7.45
N VAL A 128 34.39 30.43 7.08
CA VAL A 128 33.50 29.32 6.77
C VAL A 128 33.79 28.19 7.74
N ASP A 129 32.84 27.91 8.61
CA ASP A 129 32.88 26.72 9.47
C ASP A 129 32.15 25.58 8.78
N TYR A 130 32.83 24.45 8.68
CA TYR A 130 32.38 23.20 8.09
C TYR A 130 32.49 22.11 9.16
N ASP A 131 31.38 21.90 9.86
CA ASP A 131 31.28 20.97 10.97
C ASP A 131 30.71 19.64 10.46
N VAL A 132 31.40 18.53 10.70
CA VAL A 132 30.92 17.18 10.37
C VAL A 132 30.60 16.42 11.64
N GLU A 133 29.35 16.05 11.81
CA GLU A 133 28.85 15.22 12.90
C GLU A 133 28.72 13.78 12.43
N ILE A 134 29.38 12.84 13.11
CA ILE A 134 29.29 11.41 12.84
C ILE A 134 28.28 10.80 13.80
N THR A 135 27.25 10.16 13.25
CA THR A 135 26.22 9.44 13.98
C THR A 135 26.20 7.97 13.55
N ASN A 136 25.61 7.09 14.36
CA ASN A 136 25.54 5.64 14.09
C ASN A 136 26.92 4.92 14.02
N ASP A 137 27.73 5.03 15.06
CA ASP A 137 29.03 4.34 15.17
C ASP A 137 28.90 2.99 15.92
N LEU A 138 28.39 1.96 15.24
CA LEU A 138 28.21 0.63 15.84
C LEU A 138 29.49 -0.19 15.94
N LEU A 139 30.51 0.14 15.13
CA LEU A 139 31.75 -0.65 14.99
C LEU A 139 32.98 0.03 15.61
N GLY A 140 32.81 1.20 16.25
CA GLY A 140 33.90 1.93 16.91
C GLY A 140 34.82 2.68 15.95
N PHE A 141 34.29 3.12 14.80
CA PHE A 141 35.00 3.94 13.82
C PHE A 141 35.49 5.26 14.40
N ILE A 142 34.72 5.91 15.27
CA ILE A 142 35.12 7.17 15.91
C ILE A 142 36.36 6.96 16.80
N ASN A 143 36.41 5.85 17.54
CA ASN A 143 37.59 5.50 18.35
C ASN A 143 38.83 5.26 17.48
N TYR A 144 38.64 4.68 16.29
CA TYR A 144 39.71 4.55 15.31
C TYR A 144 40.18 5.90 14.77
N LEU A 145 39.25 6.79 14.39
CA LEU A 145 39.57 8.13 13.89
C LEU A 145 40.28 9.01 14.94
N ASN A 146 39.91 8.89 16.22
CA ASN A 146 40.57 9.62 17.33
C ASN A 146 42.08 9.34 17.45
N ASN A 147 42.52 8.17 17.01
CA ASN A 147 43.93 7.75 17.02
C ASN A 147 44.63 7.94 15.66
N ALA A 148 43.90 8.41 14.64
CA ALA A 148 44.44 8.60 13.30
C ALA A 148 44.93 10.04 13.09
N ASP A 149 45.89 10.22 12.18
CA ASP A 149 46.33 11.55 11.74
C ASP A 149 45.27 12.12 10.80
N MET A 150 44.47 13.06 11.31
CA MET A 150 43.39 13.69 10.54
C MET A 150 43.72 15.11 10.12
N TYR A 151 43.31 15.43 8.90
CA TYR A 151 43.40 16.76 8.34
C TYR A 151 42.26 17.02 7.37
N TYR A 152 41.88 18.28 7.20
CA TYR A 152 41.08 18.68 6.04
C TYR A 152 41.97 19.40 5.03
N ALA A 153 41.62 19.29 3.76
CA ALA A 153 42.30 19.97 2.67
C ALA A 153 41.32 20.59 1.67
N ILE A 154 41.75 21.67 1.05
CA ILE A 154 41.00 22.41 0.03
C ILE A 154 41.84 22.48 -1.26
N LEU A 155 41.28 22.01 -2.39
CA LEU A 155 41.87 22.12 -3.74
C LEU A 155 43.34 21.70 -3.84
N ASN A 156 43.78 20.72 -3.01
CA ASN A 156 45.18 20.26 -2.87
C ASN A 156 46.22 21.36 -2.53
N ALA A 157 45.80 22.57 -2.13
CA ALA A 157 46.70 23.71 -1.88
C ALA A 157 46.81 24.10 -0.40
N PHE A 158 45.80 23.79 0.41
CA PHE A 158 45.74 24.11 1.83
C PHE A 158 45.38 22.86 2.63
N GLN A 159 46.10 22.62 3.73
CA GLN A 159 45.91 21.46 4.61
C GLN A 159 46.05 21.88 6.07
N GLU A 160 45.06 21.54 6.89
CA GLU A 160 45.07 21.82 8.33
C GLU A 160 44.70 20.57 9.13
N LYS A 161 45.39 20.36 10.25
CA LYS A 161 45.12 19.23 11.15
C LYS A 161 43.80 19.45 11.87
N VAL A 162 43.02 18.37 11.99
CA VAL A 162 41.75 18.36 12.72
C VAL A 162 41.73 17.24 13.74
N LYS A 163 40.89 17.40 14.75
CA LYS A 163 40.59 16.35 15.73
C LYS A 163 39.08 16.23 15.89
N ILE A 164 38.64 15.06 16.35
CA ILE A 164 37.25 14.91 16.78
C ILE A 164 37.09 15.59 18.14
N THR A 165 36.07 16.42 18.23
CA THR A 165 35.62 17.17 19.41
C THR A 165 34.24 16.66 19.82
N ASP A 166 33.83 16.89 21.07
CA ASP A 166 32.54 16.42 21.61
C ASP A 166 32.25 14.92 21.40
N LYS A 167 33.31 14.10 21.24
CA LYS A 167 33.26 12.66 20.90
C LYS A 167 32.67 12.32 19.52
N THR A 168 32.11 13.25 18.75
CA THR A 168 31.47 12.93 17.45
C THR A 168 31.66 13.96 16.34
N LYS A 169 32.24 15.14 16.62
CA LYS A 169 32.29 16.27 15.68
C LYS A 169 33.69 16.55 15.15
N ILE A 170 33.84 16.69 13.84
CA ILE A 170 35.05 17.19 13.20
C ILE A 170 34.80 18.64 12.83
N LEU A 171 35.56 19.56 13.43
CA LEU A 171 35.45 20.99 13.17
C LEU A 171 36.52 21.41 12.15
N CYS A 172 36.09 22.03 11.05
CA CYS A 172 36.98 22.57 10.03
C CYS A 172 36.60 24.03 9.79
N SER A 173 37.57 24.95 9.79
CA SER A 173 37.28 26.38 9.59
C SER A 173 38.32 27.00 8.68
N PHE A 174 37.88 27.65 7.60
CA PHE A 174 38.79 28.26 6.64
C PHE A 174 38.31 29.65 6.19
N LEU A 175 39.25 30.45 5.68
CA LEU A 175 38.98 31.80 5.21
C LEU A 175 38.87 31.86 3.70
N GLN A 176 37.73 32.34 3.19
CA GLN A 176 37.51 32.60 1.77
C GLN A 176 37.57 34.11 1.49
N LYS A 177 38.31 34.54 0.47
CA LYS A 177 38.32 35.96 0.07
C LYS A 177 36.95 36.40 -0.43
N LYS A 178 36.48 37.58 0.01
CA LYS A 178 35.31 38.25 -0.59
C LYS A 178 35.73 38.77 -1.97
N SER A 179 35.05 38.32 -3.00
CA SER A 179 35.18 38.88 -4.34
C SER A 179 34.27 40.10 -4.44
N SER A 180 34.84 41.29 -4.60
CA SER A 180 34.08 42.54 -4.81
C SER A 180 33.68 42.79 -6.26
N VAL A 181 34.17 41.96 -7.21
CA VAL A 181 34.08 42.20 -8.66
C VAL A 181 33.24 41.13 -9.39
N ASN A 182 33.22 39.88 -8.90
CA ASN A 182 32.43 38.79 -9.46
C ASN A 182 31.37 38.34 -8.44
N ILE A 183 30.09 38.31 -8.84
CA ILE A 183 28.96 37.78 -8.04
C ILE A 183 28.96 36.24 -8.07
N LYS A 184 29.78 35.62 -8.95
CA LYS A 184 29.99 34.17 -9.03
C LYS A 184 30.38 33.56 -7.66
N PRO A 185 29.61 32.60 -7.13
CA PRO A 185 29.94 31.92 -5.89
C PRO A 185 31.18 31.02 -6.06
N ALA A 186 32.03 30.99 -5.02
CA ALA A 186 33.14 30.05 -4.96
C ALA A 186 32.62 28.68 -4.53
N ILE A 187 32.84 27.66 -5.36
CA ILE A 187 32.47 26.28 -5.05
C ILE A 187 33.74 25.51 -4.73
N ILE A 188 33.81 25.04 -3.50
CA ILE A 188 35.01 24.51 -2.88
C ILE A 188 34.76 23.05 -2.54
N PHE A 189 35.64 22.17 -2.99
CA PHE A 189 35.62 20.76 -2.62
C PHE A 189 36.51 20.53 -1.39
N ILE A 190 35.93 20.00 -0.33
CA ILE A 190 36.61 19.75 0.94
C ILE A 190 36.92 18.26 1.07
N PHE A 191 38.19 17.96 1.29
CA PHE A 191 38.69 16.63 1.59
C PHE A 191 38.91 16.53 3.09
N ILE A 192 38.15 15.68 3.80
CA ILE A 192 38.52 15.26 5.16
C ILE A 192 39.24 13.92 5.03
N LYS A 193 40.49 13.88 5.45
CA LYS A 193 41.35 12.69 5.34
C LYS A 193 41.84 12.24 6.70
N PHE A 194 41.94 10.93 6.87
CA PHE A 194 42.61 10.28 7.99
C PHE A 194 43.67 9.32 7.44
N ASN A 195 44.91 9.41 7.89
CA ASN A 195 46.02 8.60 7.35
C ASN A 195 46.05 8.60 5.79
N ASP A 196 45.84 9.78 5.19
CA ASP A 196 45.74 10.02 3.74
C ASP A 196 44.54 9.39 3.00
N ILE A 197 43.62 8.74 3.72
CA ILE A 197 42.38 8.17 3.18
C ILE A 197 41.23 9.17 3.35
N MET A 198 40.54 9.47 2.26
CA MET A 198 39.40 10.40 2.26
C MET A 198 38.15 9.73 2.84
N ILE A 199 37.50 10.38 3.80
CA ILE A 199 36.18 9.97 4.29
C ILE A 199 35.17 10.13 3.16
N GLN A 200 34.42 9.07 2.85
CA GLN A 200 33.39 9.07 1.82
C GLN A 200 32.01 9.31 2.46
N PHE A 201 31.35 10.39 2.07
CA PHE A 201 29.97 10.64 2.48
C PHE A 201 28.98 9.90 1.58
N ASP A 202 27.88 9.43 2.15
CA ASP A 202 26.79 8.83 1.37
C ASP A 202 26.15 9.85 0.41
N ASN A 203 26.06 11.12 0.83
CA ASN A 203 25.68 12.23 -0.03
C ASN A 203 26.92 12.97 -0.54
N VAL A 204 27.25 12.77 -1.81
CA VAL A 204 28.44 13.35 -2.46
C VAL A 204 28.42 14.89 -2.44
N ALA A 205 27.24 15.50 -2.49
CA ALA A 205 27.09 16.96 -2.45
C ALA A 205 27.63 17.56 -1.14
N ASP A 206 27.74 16.78 -0.07
CA ASP A 206 28.25 17.25 1.21
C ASP A 206 29.75 17.59 1.17
N HIS A 207 30.51 17.03 0.23
CA HIS A 207 31.91 17.43 -0.01
C HIS A 207 32.05 18.83 -0.62
N TYR A 208 30.97 19.43 -1.12
CA TYR A 208 31.00 20.73 -1.78
C TYR A 208 30.46 21.82 -0.86
N VAL A 209 31.19 22.93 -0.78
CA VAL A 209 30.78 24.15 -0.08
C VAL A 209 30.62 25.26 -1.10
N THR A 210 29.45 25.90 -1.10
CA THR A 210 29.21 27.10 -1.90
C THR A 210 29.37 28.32 -1.01
N VAL A 211 30.33 29.18 -1.30
CA VAL A 211 30.52 30.46 -0.61
C VAL A 211 30.08 31.59 -1.52
N TYR A 212 29.08 32.35 -1.09
CA TYR A 212 28.64 33.56 -1.78
C TYR A 212 29.38 34.78 -1.24
N GLY A 213 29.75 35.73 -2.11
CA GLY A 213 30.41 36.97 -1.68
C GLY A 213 29.53 37.88 -0.83
N HIS A 214 28.22 37.89 -1.09
CA HIS A 214 27.22 38.69 -0.37
C HIS A 214 26.40 37.82 0.59
N LYS A 215 26.20 38.30 1.83
CA LYS A 215 25.45 37.61 2.90
C LYS A 215 24.01 37.29 2.49
N GLU A 216 23.35 38.23 1.81
CA GLU A 216 21.97 38.11 1.34
C GLU A 216 21.76 36.89 0.44
N CYS A 217 22.79 36.51 -0.33
CA CYS A 217 22.77 35.35 -1.22
C CYS A 217 22.87 34.00 -0.50
N ALA A 218 23.37 33.99 0.74
CA ALA A 218 23.44 32.80 1.57
C ALA A 218 22.20 32.64 2.48
N THR A 219 21.53 33.74 2.84
CA THR A 219 20.45 33.74 3.84
C THR A 219 19.04 33.86 3.26
N ASN A 220 18.85 34.54 2.12
CA ASN A 220 17.52 34.83 1.59
C ASN A 220 16.99 33.67 0.71
N GLU A 221 15.81 33.15 1.04
CA GLU A 221 15.17 32.06 0.30
C GLU A 221 14.83 32.42 -1.15
N LYS A 222 14.60 33.70 -1.43
CA LYS A 222 14.36 34.21 -2.79
C LYS A 222 15.51 33.88 -3.76
N TYR A 223 16.73 33.67 -3.24
CA TYR A 223 17.93 33.36 -4.01
C TYR A 223 18.36 31.88 -3.89
N LYS A 224 17.52 31.03 -3.27
CA LYS A 224 17.75 29.58 -3.08
C LYS A 224 17.17 28.70 -4.20
N ASN A 225 16.60 29.25 -5.28
CA ASN A 225 16.04 28.47 -6.39
C ASN A 225 17.14 27.82 -7.26
N CYS A 226 17.93 26.93 -6.66
CA CYS A 226 18.93 26.11 -7.32
C CYS A 226 18.73 24.65 -6.97
N VAL A 227 18.82 23.80 -7.99
CA VAL A 227 18.89 22.36 -7.84
C VAL A 227 20.35 21.97 -7.73
N THR A 228 20.69 21.23 -6.68
CA THR A 228 22.01 20.62 -6.51
C THR A 228 21.88 19.12 -6.48
N CYS A 229 22.77 18.41 -7.17
CA CYS A 229 22.94 16.97 -6.97
C CYS A 229 24.41 16.60 -6.96
N GLY A 230 24.79 15.68 -6.07
CA GLY A 230 26.06 14.99 -6.13
C GLY A 230 25.87 13.49 -6.32
N TRP A 231 26.65 12.87 -7.21
CA TRP A 231 26.61 11.42 -7.43
C TRP A 231 27.98 10.89 -7.81
N ASN A 232 28.15 9.57 -7.68
CA ASN A 232 29.40 8.89 -8.01
C ASN A 232 29.21 8.04 -9.28
N THR A 233 30.10 8.20 -10.26
CA THR A 233 30.12 7.39 -11.49
C THR A 233 31.56 7.18 -11.94
N ASN A 234 31.93 5.93 -12.29
CA ASN A 234 33.27 5.58 -12.79
C ASN A 234 34.45 6.08 -11.92
N LYS A 235 34.30 6.03 -10.59
CA LYS A 235 35.27 6.54 -9.59
C LYS A 235 35.39 8.08 -9.51
N TYR A 236 34.50 8.82 -10.17
CA TYR A 236 34.40 10.26 -10.06
C TYR A 236 33.22 10.64 -9.19
N SER A 237 33.44 11.61 -8.30
CA SER A 237 32.41 12.39 -7.63
C SER A 237 32.01 13.55 -8.54
N ASN A 238 30.75 13.50 -8.95
CA ASN A 238 30.08 14.47 -9.80
C ASN A 238 29.27 15.40 -8.91
N TYR A 239 29.25 16.68 -9.26
CA TYR A 239 28.41 17.67 -8.60
C TYR A 239 27.84 18.63 -9.62
N LEU A 240 26.53 18.74 -9.61
CA LEU A 240 25.77 19.67 -10.43
C LEU A 240 25.12 20.71 -9.52
N LYS A 241 25.17 21.96 -9.94
CA LYS A 241 24.38 23.05 -9.37
C LYS A 241 23.78 23.88 -10.50
N TRP A 242 22.46 23.86 -10.63
CA TRP A 242 21.72 24.60 -11.65
C TRP A 242 20.71 25.51 -10.98
N CYS A 243 20.70 26.78 -11.35
CA CYS A 243 19.88 27.81 -10.72
C CYS A 243 18.90 28.41 -11.72
N SER A 244 17.74 28.83 -11.21
CA SER A 244 16.79 29.63 -11.98
C SER A 244 17.41 30.98 -12.37
N SER A 245 16.96 31.51 -13.49
CA SER A 245 17.28 32.81 -14.04
C SER A 245 16.84 33.98 -13.18
N GLU A 246 15.85 33.79 -12.30
CA GLU A 246 15.44 34.73 -11.27
C GLU A 246 16.48 34.85 -10.14
N ASN A 247 17.47 33.93 -10.08
CA ASN A 247 18.53 34.00 -9.10
C ASN A 247 19.53 35.12 -9.45
N THR A 248 19.53 36.19 -8.67
CA THR A 248 20.43 37.35 -8.84
C THR A 248 21.78 37.17 -8.14
N CYS A 249 22.00 36.06 -7.46
CA CYS A 249 23.18 35.77 -6.65
C CYS A 249 24.17 34.84 -7.34
N ASN A 250 23.97 34.57 -8.63
CA ASN A 250 24.82 33.70 -9.41
C ASN A 250 24.85 34.13 -10.88
N ASP A 251 25.98 34.68 -11.33
CA ASP A 251 26.19 35.00 -12.75
C ASP A 251 26.22 33.72 -13.60
N ASP A 252 26.81 32.64 -13.07
CA ASP A 252 26.89 31.33 -13.73
C ASP A 252 25.74 30.43 -13.29
N LYS A 253 24.62 30.48 -14.02
CA LYS A 253 23.38 29.77 -13.69
C LYS A 253 23.46 28.24 -13.76
N SER A 254 24.58 27.69 -14.22
CA SER A 254 24.83 26.25 -14.28
C SER A 254 26.30 25.94 -14.06
N LEU A 255 26.58 25.02 -13.14
CA LEU A 255 27.91 24.46 -12.92
C LEU A 255 27.82 22.94 -12.86
N TYR A 256 28.76 22.28 -13.51
CA TYR A 256 29.04 20.85 -13.35
C TYR A 256 30.52 20.68 -13.01
N LEU A 257 30.81 19.90 -11.98
CA LEU A 257 32.15 19.55 -11.56
C LEU A 257 32.29 18.03 -11.49
N LYS A 258 33.36 17.51 -12.08
CA LYS A 258 33.72 16.10 -12.04
C LYS A 258 35.10 15.94 -11.43
N ASN A 259 35.17 15.26 -10.28
CA ASN A 259 36.36 15.19 -9.45
C ASN A 259 36.68 13.74 -9.05
N ASN A 260 37.95 13.31 -9.11
CA ASN A 260 38.40 12.01 -8.57
C ASN A 260 39.50 12.17 -7.51
N ALA A 261 39.47 13.27 -6.76
CA ALA A 261 40.46 13.72 -5.77
C ALA A 261 41.84 14.12 -6.32
N THR A 262 42.27 13.60 -7.45
CA THR A 262 43.57 13.91 -8.08
C THR A 262 43.45 14.82 -9.30
N ASN A 263 42.37 14.71 -10.07
CA ASN A 263 42.08 15.47 -11.28
C ASN A 263 40.68 16.10 -11.22
N ILE A 264 40.60 17.35 -11.62
CA ILE A 264 39.35 18.08 -11.86
C ILE A 264 39.16 18.13 -13.38
N ILE A 265 38.09 17.51 -13.89
CA ILE A 265 37.77 17.53 -15.32
C ILE A 265 36.62 18.53 -15.52
N ASP A 266 36.87 19.52 -16.37
CA ASP A 266 35.85 20.50 -16.78
C ASP A 266 35.04 19.92 -17.95
N GLU A 267 34.16 18.97 -17.65
CA GLU A 267 33.13 18.52 -18.58
C GLU A 267 31.96 19.50 -18.55
N LYS A 268 31.42 19.86 -19.72
CA LYS A 268 30.30 20.81 -19.83
C LYS A 268 28.92 20.14 -19.79
N VAL A 269 28.86 18.82 -19.98
CA VAL A 269 27.60 18.07 -20.06
C VAL A 269 27.53 17.04 -18.95
N ALA A 270 26.57 17.21 -18.05
CA ALA A 270 26.26 16.25 -17.02
C ALA A 270 25.32 15.17 -17.55
N TYR A 271 25.55 13.93 -17.14
CA TYR A 271 24.65 12.80 -17.41
C TYR A 271 24.23 12.18 -16.08
N VAL A 272 22.93 12.09 -15.85
CA VAL A 272 22.27 11.63 -14.63
C VAL A 272 21.24 10.59 -15.04
N ALA A 273 21.18 9.44 -14.37
CA ALA A 273 20.19 8.42 -14.62
C ALA A 273 19.20 8.33 -13.44
N ASN A 274 19.60 7.66 -12.36
CA ASN A 274 18.73 7.45 -11.19
C ASN A 274 19.48 7.63 -9.87
N GLU A 275 20.58 8.37 -9.91
CA GLU A 275 21.44 8.61 -8.74
C GLU A 275 20.98 9.81 -7.90
N CYS A 276 20.08 10.64 -8.44
CA CYS A 276 19.68 11.93 -7.91
C CYS A 276 18.15 12.00 -7.73
N ALA A 277 17.66 12.15 -6.50
CA ALA A 277 16.23 12.33 -6.26
C ALA A 277 15.69 13.68 -6.80
N GLU A 278 16.53 14.72 -6.82
CA GLU A 278 16.16 16.06 -7.29
C GLU A 278 16.27 16.26 -8.80
N ILE A 279 16.93 15.33 -9.50
CA ILE A 279 17.16 15.36 -10.96
C ILE A 279 16.80 13.99 -11.50
N ASN A 280 15.51 13.76 -11.72
CA ASN A 280 15.00 12.49 -12.21
C ASN A 280 13.75 12.64 -13.07
N VAL A 281 13.55 11.64 -13.93
CA VAL A 281 12.27 11.40 -14.59
C VAL A 281 11.41 10.58 -13.63
N THR A 282 10.34 11.17 -13.13
CA THR A 282 9.48 10.54 -12.10
C THR A 282 8.40 9.66 -12.69
N ALA A 283 7.84 10.02 -13.85
CA ALA A 283 6.76 9.29 -14.50
C ALA A 283 6.84 9.43 -16.03
N VAL A 284 6.51 8.36 -16.75
CA VAL A 284 6.33 8.36 -18.21
C VAL A 284 5.03 7.64 -18.56
N ASN A 285 4.20 8.25 -19.39
CA ASN A 285 2.94 7.66 -19.82
C ASN A 285 2.55 8.10 -21.26
N PRO A 286 2.18 7.16 -22.16
CA PRO A 286 2.23 5.70 -21.99
C PRO A 286 3.66 5.16 -22.06
N LEU A 287 3.85 3.90 -21.63
CA LEU A 287 5.13 3.17 -21.72
C LEU A 287 5.26 2.31 -23.00
N SER A 288 4.26 2.37 -23.88
CA SER A 288 4.33 1.72 -25.18
C SER A 288 3.66 2.53 -26.27
N GLY A 289 4.04 2.25 -27.52
CA GLY A 289 3.51 2.90 -28.71
C GLY A 289 3.98 2.21 -29.98
N PRO A 290 3.41 2.55 -31.15
CA PRO A 290 3.63 1.82 -32.39
C PRO A 290 5.01 2.08 -32.99
N LYS A 291 5.58 1.08 -33.68
CA LYS A 291 6.94 1.15 -34.28
C LYS A 291 7.11 2.32 -35.25
N THR A 292 6.06 2.76 -35.93
CA THR A 292 6.10 3.93 -36.84
C THR A 292 6.25 5.27 -36.11
N GLY A 293 6.11 5.30 -34.80
CA GLY A 293 5.96 6.53 -34.03
C GLY A 293 4.54 7.10 -34.09
N GLY A 294 4.36 8.33 -33.61
CA GLY A 294 3.07 9.01 -33.54
C GLY A 294 2.40 8.99 -32.16
N THR A 295 3.01 8.35 -31.15
CA THR A 295 2.48 8.36 -29.77
C THR A 295 2.91 9.61 -29.04
N THR A 296 1.94 10.37 -28.52
CA THR A 296 2.22 11.48 -27.60
C THR A 296 2.53 10.92 -26.22
N VAL A 297 3.79 11.04 -25.81
CA VAL A 297 4.29 10.59 -24.51
C VAL A 297 4.36 11.78 -23.57
N ARG A 298 3.76 11.62 -22.38
CA ARG A 298 3.84 12.55 -21.26
C ARG A 298 4.94 12.12 -20.31
N ILE A 299 5.89 12.99 -20.06
CA ILE A 299 7.10 12.77 -19.25
C ILE A 299 7.09 13.79 -18.12
N ILE A 300 7.20 13.33 -16.87
CA ILE A 300 7.27 14.20 -15.70
C ILE A 300 8.71 14.24 -15.19
N VAL A 301 9.31 15.41 -15.18
CA VAL A 301 10.70 15.64 -14.74
C VAL A 301 10.67 16.59 -13.55
N ARG A 302 11.24 16.17 -12.43
CA ARG A 302 11.31 17.01 -11.23
C ARG A 302 12.18 18.24 -11.50
N ASN A 303 11.75 19.42 -11.05
CA ASN A 303 12.46 20.69 -11.25
C ASN A 303 12.66 21.08 -12.73
N HIS A 304 11.85 20.54 -13.65
CA HIS A 304 11.94 20.79 -15.10
C HIS A 304 12.07 22.27 -15.47
N ARG A 305 11.23 23.13 -14.86
CA ARG A 305 11.23 24.57 -15.12
C ARG A 305 12.62 25.19 -14.99
N ILE A 306 13.36 24.88 -13.93
CA ILE A 306 14.70 25.43 -13.67
C ILE A 306 15.68 25.00 -14.77
N PHE A 307 15.54 23.77 -15.27
CA PHE A 307 16.43 23.21 -16.28
C PHE A 307 16.17 23.80 -17.68
N LEU A 308 14.92 24.15 -17.98
CA LEU A 308 14.51 24.66 -19.29
C LEU A 308 14.88 26.12 -19.55
N GLU A 309 14.98 26.96 -18.52
CA GLU A 309 15.16 28.40 -18.66
C GLU A 309 16.37 28.80 -19.53
N ASN A 310 16.12 29.50 -20.64
CA ASN A 310 17.10 29.91 -21.65
C ASN A 310 17.90 28.75 -22.28
N ARG A 311 17.33 27.54 -22.33
CA ARG A 311 17.97 26.34 -22.89
C ARG A 311 17.08 25.66 -23.92
N THR A 312 17.71 24.87 -24.78
CA THR A 312 17.00 24.00 -25.72
C THR A 312 16.69 22.66 -25.08
N LEU A 313 15.50 22.15 -25.35
CA LEU A 313 15.03 20.84 -24.89
C LEU A 313 15.07 19.85 -26.05
N LYS A 314 15.70 18.70 -25.81
CA LYS A 314 15.68 17.55 -26.72
C LYS A 314 15.28 16.31 -25.93
N VAL A 315 14.30 15.57 -26.45
CA VAL A 315 13.85 14.31 -25.84
C VAL A 315 14.14 13.18 -26.82
N THR A 316 14.65 12.06 -26.30
CA THR A 316 14.88 10.82 -27.05
C THR A 316 14.12 9.70 -26.35
N VAL A 317 13.32 8.94 -27.09
CA VAL A 317 12.52 7.82 -26.57
C VAL A 317 13.02 6.54 -27.23
N ALA A 318 13.50 5.59 -26.41
CA ALA A 318 14.07 4.33 -26.88
C ALA A 318 15.11 4.53 -28.02
N GLY A 319 16.03 5.48 -27.81
CA GLY A 319 17.11 5.79 -28.76
C GLY A 319 16.73 6.69 -29.94
N THR A 320 15.45 7.00 -30.15
CA THR A 320 14.99 7.83 -31.28
C THR A 320 14.55 9.22 -30.82
N VAL A 321 14.95 10.28 -31.52
CA VAL A 321 14.59 11.66 -31.16
C VAL A 321 13.08 11.86 -31.29
N CYS A 322 12.46 12.36 -30.24
CA CYS A 322 11.05 12.67 -30.18
C CYS A 322 10.75 13.98 -30.92
N THR A 323 9.63 14.05 -31.64
CA THR A 323 9.21 15.24 -32.39
C THR A 323 8.39 16.19 -31.53
N ASN A 324 8.49 17.48 -31.82
CA ASN A 324 7.71 18.57 -31.22
C ASN A 324 7.60 18.50 -29.68
N PRO A 325 8.73 18.47 -28.94
CA PRO A 325 8.67 18.51 -27.49
C PRO A 325 8.00 19.82 -27.05
N ASN A 326 6.89 19.69 -26.32
CA ASN A 326 6.13 20.79 -25.78
C ASN A 326 6.06 20.66 -24.26
N THR A 327 6.16 21.78 -23.56
CA THR A 327 6.19 21.81 -22.09
C THR A 327 4.87 22.35 -21.57
N SER A 328 4.35 21.75 -20.51
CA SER A 328 3.09 22.16 -19.88
C SER A 328 3.24 22.15 -18.35
N GLY A 329 2.81 23.22 -17.69
CA GLY A 329 2.98 23.36 -16.24
C GLY A 329 4.44 23.44 -15.80
N LEU A 330 4.70 23.03 -14.55
CA LEU A 330 6.02 23.17 -13.91
C LEU A 330 6.98 22.02 -14.25
N ASP A 331 6.44 20.80 -14.44
CA ASP A 331 7.24 19.55 -14.46
C ASP A 331 6.96 18.66 -15.68
N THR A 332 6.05 19.04 -16.57
CA THR A 332 5.57 18.12 -17.63
C THR A 332 6.10 18.48 -19.00
N ILE A 333 6.66 17.47 -19.65
CA ILE A 333 7.05 17.48 -21.06
C ILE A 333 6.11 16.54 -21.81
N THR A 334 5.69 16.93 -23.00
CA THR A 334 4.98 16.10 -23.95
C THR A 334 5.77 16.07 -25.24
N CYS A 335 5.86 14.92 -25.90
CA CYS A 335 6.49 14.84 -27.21
C CYS A 335 5.91 13.67 -28.00
N THR A 336 6.03 13.68 -29.32
CA THR A 336 5.51 12.62 -30.18
C THR A 336 6.63 11.71 -30.66
N THR A 337 6.53 10.41 -30.35
CA THR A 337 7.56 9.42 -30.72
C THR A 337 7.78 9.38 -32.23
N SER A 338 9.03 9.21 -32.64
CA SER A 338 9.38 9.00 -34.06
C SER A 338 9.37 7.50 -34.41
N GLN A 339 9.54 7.18 -35.69
CA GLN A 339 9.70 5.80 -36.14
C GLN A 339 10.94 5.16 -35.50
N ALA A 340 10.77 3.98 -34.91
CA ALA A 340 11.86 3.21 -34.34
C ALA A 340 12.80 2.71 -35.44
N VAL A 341 14.09 3.02 -35.32
CA VAL A 341 15.13 2.65 -36.29
C VAL A 341 15.85 1.36 -35.85
N ASP A 342 16.50 1.39 -34.68
CA ASP A 342 17.36 0.29 -34.23
C ASP A 342 16.80 -0.48 -33.02
N ALA A 343 16.40 0.22 -31.96
CA ALA A 343 15.95 -0.39 -30.71
C ALA A 343 14.42 -0.32 -30.57
N LEU A 344 13.78 -1.48 -30.36
CA LEU A 344 12.34 -1.56 -30.06
C LEU A 344 12.02 -1.29 -28.58
N SER A 345 13.03 -1.12 -27.74
CA SER A 345 12.84 -0.80 -26.33
C SER A 345 14.03 -0.01 -25.79
N GLY A 346 13.78 0.93 -24.90
CA GLY A 346 14.82 1.69 -24.24
C GLY A 346 14.29 2.80 -23.33
N PRO A 347 15.18 3.47 -22.58
CA PRO A 347 14.79 4.53 -21.67
C PRO A 347 14.41 5.82 -22.43
N ILE A 348 13.88 6.77 -21.68
CA ILE A 348 13.63 8.13 -22.11
C ILE A 348 14.82 8.97 -21.65
N LEU A 349 15.45 9.68 -22.59
CA LEU A 349 16.55 10.60 -22.32
C LEU A 349 16.07 12.03 -22.57
N VAL A 350 16.11 12.86 -21.52
CA VAL A 350 15.76 14.28 -21.57
C VAL A 350 17.05 15.09 -21.51
N GLU A 351 17.33 15.84 -22.56
CA GLU A 351 18.53 16.66 -22.70
C GLU A 351 18.15 18.16 -22.69
N TYR A 352 18.75 18.89 -21.77
CA TYR A 352 18.74 20.34 -21.72
C TYR A 352 20.11 20.84 -22.13
N SER A 353 20.18 21.75 -23.09
CA SER A 353 21.46 22.25 -23.60
C SER A 353 21.46 23.75 -23.80
N SER A 354 22.62 24.35 -23.52
CA SER A 354 22.98 25.73 -23.88
C SER A 354 24.34 25.71 -24.59
N PHE A 355 24.83 26.88 -25.02
CA PHE A 355 26.16 27.01 -25.62
C PHE A 355 27.30 26.63 -24.64
N GLU A 356 27.05 26.75 -23.33
CA GLU A 356 28.07 26.63 -22.29
C GLU A 356 27.90 25.39 -21.40
N SER A 357 26.70 24.78 -21.36
CA SER A 357 26.36 23.71 -20.43
C SER A 357 25.32 22.75 -20.98
N GLY A 358 25.28 21.52 -20.48
CA GLY A 358 24.23 20.56 -20.77
C GLY A 358 23.91 19.61 -19.61
N LEU A 359 22.67 19.10 -19.59
CA LEU A 359 22.20 18.09 -18.65
C LEU A 359 21.39 17.05 -19.42
N LYS A 360 21.79 15.78 -19.27
CA LYS A 360 21.09 14.62 -19.79
C LYS A 360 20.54 13.83 -18.62
N ILE A 361 19.23 13.60 -18.62
CA ILE A 361 18.51 12.83 -17.59
C ILE A 361 17.94 11.57 -18.24
N GLU A 362 18.38 10.40 -17.80
CA GLU A 362 17.85 9.10 -18.25
C GLU A 362 16.77 8.59 -17.28
N SER A 363 15.65 8.11 -17.81
CA SER A 363 14.59 7.54 -16.99
C SER A 363 14.88 6.10 -16.56
N SER A 364 14.44 5.72 -15.36
CA SER A 364 14.38 4.31 -14.93
C SER A 364 13.28 3.51 -15.62
N GLN A 365 12.24 4.20 -16.13
CA GLN A 365 11.16 3.61 -16.91
C GLN A 365 11.60 3.33 -18.34
N ILE A 366 11.11 2.24 -18.92
CA ILE A 366 11.47 1.76 -20.25
C ILE A 366 10.26 1.85 -21.16
N PHE A 367 10.42 2.55 -22.28
CA PHE A 367 9.43 2.59 -23.35
C PHE A 367 9.61 1.40 -24.29
N LYS A 368 8.52 0.82 -24.79
CA LYS A 368 8.52 -0.30 -25.73
C LYS A 368 7.70 0.00 -26.98
N TYR A 369 8.29 -0.19 -28.14
CA TYR A 369 7.57 -0.13 -29.41
C TYR A 369 6.76 -1.41 -29.63
N CYS A 370 5.53 -1.29 -30.15
CA CYS A 370 4.66 -2.41 -30.50
C CYS A 370 5.34 -3.28 -31.54
N VAL A 371 5.31 -4.58 -31.31
CA VAL A 371 5.76 -5.60 -32.26
C VAL A 371 4.52 -6.13 -32.97
N ASP A 372 4.58 -6.26 -34.29
CA ASP A 372 3.47 -6.79 -35.08
C ASP A 372 3.05 -8.17 -34.55
N PRO A 373 1.75 -8.42 -34.34
CA PRO A 373 1.27 -9.72 -33.94
C PRO A 373 1.53 -10.74 -35.03
N VAL A 374 1.83 -11.95 -34.60
CA VAL A 374 2.12 -13.06 -35.50
C VAL A 374 1.23 -14.23 -35.12
N LEU A 375 0.59 -14.82 -36.12
CA LEU A 375 -0.19 -16.04 -35.97
C LEU A 375 0.74 -17.27 -35.97
N ASP A 376 0.43 -18.28 -35.17
CA ASP A 376 1.24 -19.50 -35.19
C ASP A 376 1.09 -20.23 -36.54
N ALA A 377 2.17 -20.91 -36.93
CA ALA A 377 2.14 -21.82 -38.07
C ALA A 377 1.23 -23.03 -37.77
N ASP A 378 0.68 -23.64 -38.82
CA ASP A 378 -0.06 -24.91 -38.80
C ASP A 378 -1.39 -24.92 -38.03
N GLN A 379 -1.97 -23.75 -37.76
CA GLN A 379 -3.31 -23.65 -37.20
C GLN A 379 -4.37 -24.08 -38.21
N GLN A 380 -5.16 -25.09 -37.88
CA GLN A 380 -6.36 -25.44 -38.62
C GLN A 380 -7.57 -24.76 -37.98
N LEU A 381 -8.17 -23.82 -38.71
CA LEU A 381 -9.33 -23.06 -38.29
C LEU A 381 -10.54 -23.46 -39.12
N GLY A 382 -11.75 -23.15 -38.66
CA GLY A 382 -12.93 -23.38 -39.48
C GLY A 382 -14.17 -22.68 -38.97
N GLY A 383 -15.16 -22.58 -39.84
CA GLY A 383 -16.47 -22.00 -39.54
C GLY A 383 -17.51 -22.37 -40.58
N ILE A 384 -18.78 -22.18 -40.23
CA ILE A 384 -19.90 -22.44 -41.15
C ILE A 384 -20.00 -21.33 -42.22
N ALA A 385 -20.59 -21.66 -43.37
CA ALA A 385 -20.68 -20.75 -44.53
C ALA A 385 -21.45 -19.44 -44.24
N SER A 386 -22.39 -19.44 -43.30
CA SER A 386 -23.13 -18.27 -42.81
C SER A 386 -22.31 -17.35 -41.90
N GLY A 387 -21.14 -17.80 -41.41
CA GLY A 387 -20.28 -17.06 -40.48
C GLY A 387 -20.75 -17.13 -39.03
N GLY A 388 -20.11 -16.35 -38.14
CA GLY A 388 -20.49 -16.24 -36.72
C GLY A 388 -20.04 -17.40 -35.83
N THR A 389 -19.21 -18.32 -36.33
CA THR A 389 -18.60 -19.39 -35.53
C THR A 389 -17.46 -18.82 -34.68
N SER A 390 -17.37 -19.16 -33.40
CA SER A 390 -16.21 -18.81 -32.57
C SER A 390 -14.98 -19.60 -33.02
N VAL A 391 -13.91 -18.87 -33.35
CA VAL A 391 -12.65 -19.39 -33.88
C VAL A 391 -11.53 -19.04 -32.89
N PRO A 392 -10.91 -20.03 -32.24
CA PRO A 392 -9.76 -19.80 -31.38
C PRO A 392 -8.52 -19.49 -32.23
N ILE A 393 -7.92 -18.34 -31.99
CA ILE A 393 -6.73 -17.87 -32.71
C ILE A 393 -5.55 -17.91 -31.75
N HIS A 394 -4.49 -18.63 -32.13
CA HIS A 394 -3.24 -18.64 -31.38
C HIS A 394 -2.19 -17.75 -32.07
N GLY A 395 -1.16 -17.34 -31.35
CA GLY A 395 -0.11 -16.50 -31.91
C GLY A 395 0.83 -15.98 -30.84
N ARG A 396 1.39 -14.80 -31.11
CA ARG A 396 2.29 -14.08 -30.20
C ARG A 396 2.11 -12.57 -30.37
N HIS A 397 2.44 -11.82 -29.31
CA HIS A 397 2.32 -10.37 -29.23
C HIS A 397 0.86 -9.87 -29.30
N PHE A 398 -0.07 -10.59 -28.69
CA PHE A 398 -1.46 -10.12 -28.59
C PHE A 398 -1.70 -9.14 -27.44
N VAL A 399 -0.86 -9.16 -26.39
CA VAL A 399 -1.03 -8.36 -25.17
C VAL A 399 0.19 -7.47 -24.93
N GLU A 400 1.41 -8.02 -25.06
CA GLU A 400 2.65 -7.30 -24.80
C GLU A 400 3.47 -7.08 -26.08
N PRO A 401 4.11 -5.90 -26.24
CA PRO A 401 4.06 -4.73 -25.37
C PRO A 401 2.82 -3.85 -25.59
N CYS A 402 1.93 -4.23 -26.50
CA CYS A 402 0.72 -3.50 -26.85
C CYS A 402 -0.46 -4.47 -26.97
N VAL A 403 -1.57 -4.15 -26.31
CA VAL A 403 -2.77 -4.97 -26.35
C VAL A 403 -3.50 -4.76 -27.67
N ILE A 404 -3.81 -5.85 -28.38
CA ILE A 404 -4.70 -5.82 -29.53
C ILE A 404 -6.11 -5.51 -29.04
N SER A 405 -6.55 -4.26 -29.19
CA SER A 405 -7.87 -3.83 -28.73
C SER A 405 -8.99 -4.04 -29.77
N SER A 406 -8.65 -4.29 -31.04
CA SER A 406 -9.62 -4.49 -32.13
C SER A 406 -9.00 -5.23 -33.30
N ALA A 407 -9.36 -6.50 -33.52
CA ALA A 407 -8.98 -7.25 -34.72
C ALA A 407 -10.21 -7.86 -35.38
N GLN A 408 -10.19 -8.08 -36.70
CA GLN A 408 -11.22 -8.82 -37.42
C GLN A 408 -10.60 -9.99 -38.14
N LEU A 409 -11.14 -11.19 -37.94
CA LEU A 409 -10.78 -12.35 -38.75
C LEU A 409 -11.24 -12.13 -40.18
N TYR A 410 -10.35 -12.35 -41.15
CA TYR A 410 -10.69 -12.35 -42.55
C TYR A 410 -10.29 -13.67 -43.21
N VAL A 411 -10.98 -14.00 -44.30
CA VAL A 411 -10.71 -15.17 -45.13
C VAL A 411 -10.74 -14.78 -46.60
N ASP A 412 -9.74 -15.21 -47.35
CA ASP A 412 -9.62 -14.93 -48.77
C ASP A 412 -10.27 -16.05 -49.59
N LEU A 413 -11.16 -15.65 -50.49
CA LEU A 413 -11.89 -16.55 -51.36
C LEU A 413 -11.07 -16.87 -52.62
N PRO A 414 -11.33 -18.02 -53.30
CA PRO A 414 -10.58 -18.43 -54.48
C PRO A 414 -10.67 -17.45 -55.67
N ASN A 415 -11.68 -16.59 -55.69
CA ASN A 415 -11.88 -15.55 -56.69
C ASN A 415 -11.10 -14.25 -56.38
N GLY A 416 -10.27 -14.23 -55.33
CA GLY A 416 -9.48 -13.08 -54.91
C GLY A 416 -10.23 -12.08 -54.03
N VAL A 417 -11.46 -12.39 -53.59
CA VAL A 417 -12.25 -11.53 -52.70
C VAL A 417 -11.98 -11.87 -51.23
N THR A 418 -11.62 -10.88 -50.42
CA THR A 418 -11.48 -11.04 -48.96
C THR A 418 -12.81 -10.81 -48.24
N ARG A 419 -13.20 -11.72 -47.35
CA ARG A 419 -14.38 -11.62 -46.48
C ARG A 419 -13.95 -11.35 -45.04
N TYR A 420 -14.52 -10.31 -44.43
CA TYR A 420 -14.24 -9.92 -43.05
C TYR A 420 -15.37 -10.36 -42.12
N ALA A 421 -15.02 -10.72 -40.89
CA ALA A 421 -15.98 -10.98 -39.84
C ALA A 421 -16.80 -9.73 -39.54
N TYR A 422 -18.08 -9.92 -39.21
CA TYR A 422 -18.96 -8.80 -38.87
C TYR A 422 -18.53 -8.12 -37.57
N ASN A 423 -18.20 -8.93 -36.56
CA ASN A 423 -17.72 -8.47 -35.27
C ASN A 423 -16.19 -8.50 -35.20
N VAL A 424 -15.63 -7.62 -34.36
CA VAL A 424 -14.24 -7.72 -33.93
C VAL A 424 -14.06 -8.94 -33.03
N CYS A 425 -12.83 -9.44 -32.95
CA CYS A 425 -12.43 -10.46 -32.01
C CYS A 425 -12.59 -9.96 -30.58
N ASP A 426 -12.78 -10.91 -29.66
CA ASP A 426 -12.79 -10.66 -28.23
C ASP A 426 -11.41 -10.14 -27.79
N PRO A 427 -11.33 -9.37 -26.69
CA PRO A 427 -10.05 -8.99 -26.11
C PRO A 427 -9.17 -10.22 -25.89
N PRO A 428 -7.86 -10.17 -26.25
CA PRO A 428 -6.97 -11.29 -26.05
C PRO A 428 -6.97 -11.76 -24.59
N VAL A 429 -7.06 -13.07 -24.39
CA VAL A 429 -7.05 -13.67 -23.05
C VAL A 429 -5.63 -13.65 -22.47
N ASN A 430 -4.63 -13.84 -23.33
CA ASN A 430 -3.22 -13.74 -23.01
C ASN A 430 -2.43 -13.37 -24.27
N ASP A 431 -1.10 -13.23 -24.16
CA ASP A 431 -0.23 -12.80 -25.26
C ASP A 431 -0.23 -13.74 -26.49
N THR A 432 -0.76 -14.95 -26.34
CA THR A 432 -0.75 -16.01 -27.34
C THR A 432 -2.12 -16.50 -27.78
N TYR A 433 -3.21 -15.98 -27.22
CA TYR A 433 -4.55 -16.52 -27.46
C TYR A 433 -5.63 -15.44 -27.46
N MET A 434 -6.50 -15.48 -28.48
CA MET A 434 -7.73 -14.70 -28.53
C MET A 434 -8.81 -15.46 -29.31
N VAL A 435 -10.06 -15.01 -29.21
CA VAL A 435 -11.20 -15.63 -29.90
C VAL A 435 -11.81 -14.65 -30.89
N CYS A 436 -12.06 -15.09 -32.10
CA CYS A 436 -12.68 -14.30 -33.16
C CYS A 436 -13.97 -14.98 -33.66
N GLN A 437 -14.80 -14.26 -34.42
CA GLN A 437 -15.92 -14.86 -35.14
C GLN A 437 -15.56 -15.10 -36.62
N SER A 438 -16.03 -16.20 -37.21
CA SER A 438 -15.83 -16.48 -38.63
C SER A 438 -16.60 -15.52 -39.53
N PRO A 439 -16.05 -15.11 -40.68
CA PRO A 439 -16.77 -14.29 -41.65
C PRO A 439 -17.85 -15.09 -42.37
N ARG A 440 -18.87 -14.37 -42.84
CA ARG A 440 -19.88 -14.94 -43.74
C ARG A 440 -19.29 -15.13 -45.12
N MET A 441 -19.31 -16.37 -45.61
CA MET A 441 -18.77 -16.75 -46.91
C MET A 441 -19.84 -16.64 -48.02
N ASN A 442 -21.11 -16.83 -47.69
CA ASN A 442 -22.20 -16.76 -48.67
C ASN A 442 -22.60 -15.30 -48.98
N GLY A 443 -22.26 -14.81 -50.18
CA GLY A 443 -22.70 -13.51 -50.72
C GLY A 443 -23.79 -13.65 -51.78
N ALA A 444 -24.63 -12.61 -51.95
CA ALA A 444 -25.78 -12.56 -52.86
C ALA A 444 -25.47 -12.69 -54.37
N SER A 445 -24.24 -12.99 -54.76
CA SER A 445 -23.81 -13.21 -56.14
C SER A 445 -22.75 -14.30 -56.15
N TRP A 446 -23.16 -15.54 -55.88
CA TRP A 446 -22.33 -16.70 -56.12
C TRP A 446 -23.14 -17.72 -56.90
N ASP A 447 -22.73 -17.95 -58.15
CA ASP A 447 -23.27 -19.02 -58.97
C ASP A 447 -23.13 -20.35 -58.24
N SER A 448 -24.22 -21.11 -58.23
CA SER A 448 -24.41 -22.40 -57.55
C SER A 448 -23.41 -23.50 -57.94
N ASN A 449 -22.48 -23.23 -58.86
CA ASN A 449 -21.44 -24.15 -59.32
C ASN A 449 -20.08 -24.00 -58.61
N GLN A 450 -19.90 -23.05 -57.68
CA GLN A 450 -18.65 -22.91 -56.90
C GLN A 450 -18.92 -22.83 -55.40
N SER A 451 -19.34 -23.95 -54.81
CA SER A 451 -19.41 -24.06 -53.35
C SER A 451 -18.01 -23.90 -52.74
N VAL A 452 -17.89 -22.98 -51.79
CA VAL A 452 -16.72 -22.81 -50.92
C VAL A 452 -16.71 -23.80 -49.76
N VAL A 453 -17.83 -24.48 -49.51
CA VAL A 453 -17.96 -25.52 -48.49
C VAL A 453 -17.02 -26.69 -48.83
N GLY A 454 -16.29 -27.18 -47.82
CA GLY A 454 -15.32 -28.26 -47.96
C GLY A 454 -13.97 -27.83 -48.54
N ARG A 455 -13.73 -26.52 -48.73
CA ARG A 455 -12.44 -25.99 -49.18
C ARG A 455 -11.61 -25.48 -48.01
N LEU A 456 -10.29 -25.54 -48.19
CA LEU A 456 -9.30 -24.88 -47.36
C LEU A 456 -8.95 -23.51 -47.98
N LEU A 457 -9.06 -22.45 -47.19
CA LEU A 457 -8.87 -21.07 -47.61
C LEU A 457 -7.75 -20.41 -46.81
N ASN A 458 -7.20 -19.31 -47.35
CA ASN A 458 -6.26 -18.47 -46.61
C ASN A 458 -7.03 -17.60 -45.63
N PHE A 459 -6.46 -17.38 -44.45
CA PHE A 459 -7.04 -16.51 -43.44
C PHE A 459 -6.01 -15.54 -42.90
N GLY A 460 -6.48 -14.53 -42.18
CA GLY A 460 -5.62 -13.67 -41.39
C GLY A 460 -6.43 -12.77 -40.46
N LEU A 461 -5.73 -11.88 -39.78
CA LEU A 461 -6.33 -10.87 -38.92
C LEU A 461 -6.11 -9.50 -39.53
N ASN A 462 -7.19 -8.73 -39.61
CA ASN A 462 -7.13 -7.31 -39.86
C ASN A 462 -7.19 -6.59 -38.52
N VAL A 463 -6.03 -6.20 -37.99
CA VAL A 463 -5.95 -5.50 -36.72
C VAL A 463 -6.30 -4.04 -36.95
N LEU A 464 -7.51 -3.69 -36.54
CA LEU A 464 -8.05 -2.34 -36.62
C LEU A 464 -7.38 -1.49 -35.54
N LYS A 465 -6.78 -0.38 -35.94
CA LYS A 465 -6.12 0.56 -35.03
C LYS A 465 -4.91 -0.03 -34.28
N PHE A 466 -4.11 -0.85 -34.97
CA PHE A 466 -2.81 -1.29 -34.46
C PHE A 466 -1.85 -0.09 -34.21
N ASN A 467 -2.07 1.01 -34.94
CA ASN A 467 -1.27 2.23 -34.92
C ASN A 467 -2.12 3.46 -35.31
N GLY A 468 -2.97 3.94 -34.40
CA GLY A 468 -3.90 5.03 -34.72
C GLY A 468 -5.00 4.60 -35.72
N ASN A 469 -5.07 5.22 -36.91
CA ASN A 469 -6.11 4.94 -37.92
C ASN A 469 -5.70 3.91 -39.00
N GLN A 470 -4.47 3.37 -38.95
CA GLN A 470 -4.03 2.35 -39.92
C GLN A 470 -4.37 0.95 -39.43
N SER A 471 -4.87 0.12 -40.35
CA SER A 471 -5.13 -1.30 -40.13
C SER A 471 -3.91 -2.13 -40.52
N LEU A 472 -3.53 -3.10 -39.69
CA LEU A 472 -2.45 -4.05 -39.98
C LEU A 472 -3.06 -5.38 -40.41
N SER A 473 -2.70 -5.86 -41.59
CA SER A 473 -3.08 -7.20 -42.04
C SER A 473 -2.01 -8.22 -41.65
N VAL A 474 -2.40 -9.22 -40.85
CA VAL A 474 -1.57 -10.33 -40.41
C VAL A 474 -2.08 -11.59 -41.07
N THR A 475 -1.32 -12.11 -42.03
CA THR A 475 -1.65 -13.36 -42.71
C THR A 475 -1.40 -14.56 -41.81
N GLY A 476 -2.36 -15.48 -41.73
CA GLY A 476 -2.20 -16.77 -41.10
C GLY A 476 -1.56 -17.80 -42.03
N THR A 477 -1.61 -19.06 -41.61
CA THR A 477 -1.11 -20.19 -42.41
C THR A 477 -1.94 -20.32 -43.69
N SER A 478 -1.28 -20.49 -44.83
CA SER A 478 -1.98 -20.63 -46.12
C SER A 478 -2.83 -21.92 -46.16
N LEU A 479 -4.02 -21.84 -46.77
CA LEU A 479 -4.93 -22.97 -46.99
C LEU A 479 -5.24 -23.79 -45.72
N SER A 480 -5.65 -23.10 -44.67
CA SER A 480 -5.85 -23.73 -43.35
C SER A 480 -7.16 -23.35 -42.67
N PHE A 481 -8.00 -22.52 -43.32
CA PHE A 481 -9.36 -22.23 -42.88
C PHE A 481 -10.37 -23.12 -43.62
N HIS A 482 -11.02 -24.02 -42.90
CA HIS A 482 -12.00 -24.97 -43.43
C HIS A 482 -13.43 -24.43 -43.33
N VAL A 483 -14.15 -24.41 -44.46
CA VAL A 483 -15.55 -23.95 -44.50
C VAL A 483 -16.51 -25.13 -44.40
N HIS A 484 -17.31 -25.17 -43.34
CA HIS A 484 -18.35 -26.18 -43.12
C HIS A 484 -19.70 -25.74 -43.71
N PRO A 485 -20.57 -26.69 -44.13
CA PRO A 485 -21.93 -26.35 -44.53
C PRO A 485 -22.70 -25.74 -43.36
N ASP A 486 -23.67 -24.88 -43.68
CA ASP A 486 -24.60 -24.40 -42.66
C ASP A 486 -25.43 -25.57 -42.12
N PRO A 487 -25.65 -25.66 -40.81
CA PRO A 487 -26.47 -26.71 -40.24
C PRO A 487 -27.90 -26.56 -40.78
N VAL A 488 -28.39 -27.60 -41.46
CA VAL A 488 -29.79 -27.68 -41.88
C VAL A 488 -30.59 -28.09 -40.65
N LEU A 489 -31.38 -27.15 -40.12
CA LEU A 489 -32.40 -27.46 -39.13
C LEU A 489 -33.61 -28.01 -39.89
N GLU A 490 -33.94 -29.28 -39.68
CA GLU A 490 -35.20 -29.84 -40.18
C GLU A 490 -36.38 -29.22 -39.43
N ASP A 491 -37.38 -28.74 -40.18
CA ASP A 491 -38.62 -28.19 -39.63
C ASP A 491 -39.38 -29.26 -38.82
N PHE A 492 -39.33 -29.15 -37.48
CA PHE A 492 -40.23 -29.90 -36.61
C PHE A 492 -41.60 -29.22 -36.58
N LYS A 493 -42.58 -29.83 -37.24
CA LYS A 493 -44.00 -29.44 -37.17
C LYS A 493 -44.57 -29.61 -35.75
N GLU A 494 -45.36 -28.60 -35.37
CA GLU A 494 -46.38 -28.54 -34.31
C GLU A 494 -45.94 -28.45 -32.83
N CYS A 495 -45.72 -27.21 -32.37
CA CYS A 495 -46.32 -26.67 -31.13
C CYS A 495 -46.44 -25.12 -31.23
N ALA A 496 -46.60 -24.57 -32.45
CA ALA A 496 -46.36 -23.15 -32.70
C ALA A 496 -47.51 -22.18 -32.42
N ASN A 497 -48.74 -22.69 -32.18
CA ASN A 497 -49.95 -21.88 -32.18
C ASN A 497 -50.78 -21.96 -30.90
N ASP A 498 -50.24 -22.48 -29.79
CA ASP A 498 -50.94 -22.51 -28.51
C ASP A 498 -50.33 -21.48 -27.54
N GLU A 499 -51.16 -20.71 -26.84
CA GLU A 499 -50.82 -19.61 -25.92
C GLU A 499 -49.99 -20.04 -24.68
N LYS A 500 -49.38 -21.22 -24.70
CA LYS A 500 -48.64 -21.85 -23.61
C LYS A 500 -47.12 -21.95 -23.84
N TYR A 501 -46.53 -21.01 -24.60
CA TYR A 501 -45.08 -20.81 -24.73
C TYR A 501 -44.36 -20.44 -23.42
N LYS A 502 -45.07 -20.32 -22.30
CA LYS A 502 -44.52 -20.18 -20.95
C LYS A 502 -43.94 -21.46 -20.33
N SER A 503 -43.90 -22.58 -21.06
CA SER A 503 -43.64 -23.90 -20.45
C SER A 503 -42.25 -24.48 -20.71
N CYS A 504 -41.38 -23.87 -21.53
CA CYS A 504 -40.04 -24.40 -21.79
C CYS A 504 -38.98 -23.30 -21.97
N ALA A 505 -37.82 -23.47 -21.33
CA ALA A 505 -36.61 -22.73 -21.63
C ALA A 505 -35.82 -23.46 -22.72
N THR A 506 -35.47 -22.74 -23.79
CA THR A 506 -34.68 -23.30 -24.91
C THR A 506 -33.44 -22.45 -25.15
N CYS A 507 -32.36 -23.13 -25.52
CA CYS A 507 -31.09 -22.50 -25.78
C CYS A 507 -30.39 -23.20 -26.94
N ALA A 508 -29.84 -22.43 -27.87
CA ALA A 508 -28.95 -22.94 -28.91
C ALA A 508 -27.67 -22.12 -28.94
N TRP A 509 -26.52 -22.80 -28.99
CA TRP A 509 -25.22 -22.15 -29.04
C TRP A 509 -24.19 -23.03 -29.76
N ASN A 510 -23.10 -22.44 -30.23
CA ASN A 510 -22.01 -23.18 -30.85
C ASN A 510 -20.80 -23.22 -29.91
N LYS A 511 -20.26 -24.41 -29.63
CA LYS A 511 -19.08 -24.60 -28.78
C LYS A 511 -18.24 -25.77 -29.28
N ASP A 512 -16.92 -25.57 -29.37
CA ASP A 512 -15.93 -26.54 -29.85
C ASP A 512 -16.26 -27.18 -31.22
N GLY A 513 -16.87 -26.42 -32.14
CA GLY A 513 -17.27 -26.93 -33.46
C GLY A 513 -18.56 -27.74 -33.49
N TYR A 514 -19.32 -27.80 -32.39
CA TYR A 514 -20.64 -28.43 -32.34
C TYR A 514 -21.75 -27.39 -32.15
N SER A 515 -22.85 -27.58 -32.86
CA SER A 515 -24.13 -26.95 -32.56
C SER A 515 -24.79 -27.68 -31.39
N ASN A 516 -24.99 -26.93 -30.32
CA ASN A 516 -25.62 -27.39 -29.10
C ASN A 516 -27.05 -26.87 -29.08
N TYR A 517 -27.99 -27.75 -28.79
CA TYR A 517 -29.38 -27.40 -28.55
C TYR A 517 -29.82 -27.97 -27.22
N LEU A 518 -30.34 -27.11 -26.37
CA LEU A 518 -30.84 -27.44 -25.05
C LEU A 518 -32.30 -27.02 -24.96
N ARG A 519 -33.13 -27.90 -24.42
CA ARG A 519 -34.52 -27.65 -24.11
C ARG A 519 -34.84 -28.23 -22.74
N TRP A 520 -35.40 -27.39 -21.88
CA TRP A 520 -36.00 -27.80 -20.62
C TRP A 520 -37.42 -27.30 -20.50
N CYS A 521 -38.32 -28.23 -20.26
CA CYS A 521 -39.73 -27.95 -20.11
C CYS A 521 -40.22 -28.21 -18.70
N SER A 522 -41.28 -27.48 -18.35
CA SER A 522 -42.12 -27.69 -17.18
C SER A 522 -42.80 -29.05 -17.22
N SER A 523 -43.17 -29.58 -16.05
CA SER A 523 -43.88 -30.86 -15.97
C SER A 523 -45.29 -30.79 -16.58
N ASP A 524 -45.90 -29.60 -16.62
CA ASP A 524 -47.20 -29.30 -17.24
C ASP A 524 -47.15 -29.10 -18.77
N ASN A 525 -46.00 -29.36 -19.38
CA ASN A 525 -45.87 -29.35 -20.83
C ASN A 525 -46.64 -30.53 -21.46
N THR A 526 -47.60 -30.20 -22.33
CA THR A 526 -48.49 -31.15 -23.03
C THR A 526 -47.96 -31.57 -24.40
N CYS A 527 -46.86 -30.99 -24.89
CA CYS A 527 -46.27 -31.39 -26.18
C CYS A 527 -45.71 -32.84 -26.09
N GLN A 528 -45.89 -33.64 -27.15
CA GLN A 528 -45.41 -35.04 -27.23
C GLN A 528 -43.88 -35.20 -27.35
N VAL A 529 -43.12 -34.09 -27.33
CA VAL A 529 -41.65 -34.10 -27.39
C VAL A 529 -41.03 -34.38 -26.02
N ARG A 530 -39.78 -34.90 -26.02
CA ARG A 530 -39.00 -35.10 -24.79
C ARG A 530 -38.89 -33.79 -23.99
N LYS A 531 -39.28 -33.83 -22.71
CA LYS A 531 -39.33 -32.66 -21.82
C LYS A 531 -37.96 -32.01 -21.60
N ASN A 532 -36.93 -32.84 -21.43
CA ASN A 532 -35.55 -32.41 -21.19
C ASN A 532 -34.69 -33.01 -22.29
N MET A 533 -33.96 -32.18 -23.02
CA MET A 533 -33.11 -32.64 -24.11
C MET A 533 -31.91 -31.74 -24.26
N TYR A 534 -30.72 -32.32 -24.21
CA TYR A 534 -29.49 -31.68 -24.63
C TYR A 534 -28.90 -32.47 -25.79
N MET A 535 -28.83 -31.83 -26.96
CA MET A 535 -28.25 -32.36 -28.18
C MET A 535 -26.98 -31.62 -28.51
N ARG A 536 -25.96 -32.37 -28.89
CA ARG A 536 -24.72 -31.85 -29.45
C ARG A 536 -24.53 -32.48 -30.82
N ASN A 537 -24.37 -31.65 -31.85
CA ASN A 537 -24.29 -32.09 -33.25
C ASN A 537 -23.15 -31.36 -33.99
N ASN A 538 -22.33 -32.08 -34.75
CA ASN A 538 -21.27 -31.52 -35.61
C ASN A 538 -21.52 -31.71 -37.12
N GLY A 539 -22.68 -32.25 -37.50
CA GLY A 539 -23.05 -32.58 -38.88
C GLY A 539 -22.85 -34.06 -39.26
N GLU A 540 -21.99 -34.80 -38.56
CA GLU A 540 -21.76 -36.26 -38.78
C GLU A 540 -22.29 -37.12 -37.62
N GLU A 541 -22.29 -36.59 -36.40
CA GLU A 541 -22.66 -37.30 -35.18
C GLU A 541 -23.64 -36.48 -34.32
N GLN A 542 -24.73 -37.12 -33.88
CA GLN A 542 -25.73 -36.53 -32.97
C GLN A 542 -25.69 -37.23 -31.61
N LEU A 543 -25.27 -36.50 -30.57
CA LEU A 543 -25.16 -37.00 -29.21
C LEU A 543 -26.28 -36.44 -28.33
N ASN A 544 -27.07 -37.35 -27.74
CA ASN A 544 -28.02 -37.01 -26.68
C ASN A 544 -27.32 -37.10 -25.33
N LEU A 545 -26.98 -35.95 -24.76
CA LEU A 545 -26.23 -35.85 -23.54
C LEU A 545 -27.17 -35.62 -22.35
N LYS A 546 -26.83 -36.23 -21.21
CA LYS A 546 -27.56 -36.03 -19.95
C LYS A 546 -27.06 -34.84 -19.16
N LEU A 547 -25.84 -34.38 -19.41
CA LEU A 547 -25.21 -33.26 -18.70
C LEU A 547 -24.96 -32.12 -19.67
N ALA A 548 -25.51 -30.94 -19.38
CA ALA A 548 -25.24 -29.69 -20.10
C ALA A 548 -24.48 -28.71 -19.19
N HIS A 549 -23.49 -28.02 -19.73
CA HIS A 549 -22.68 -27.02 -19.04
C HIS A 549 -22.64 -25.71 -19.84
N LEU A 550 -23.18 -24.64 -19.29
CA LEU A 550 -23.32 -23.32 -19.93
C LEU A 550 -22.39 -22.30 -19.28
N THR A 551 -21.60 -21.59 -20.10
CA THR A 551 -20.62 -20.57 -19.68
C THR A 551 -20.99 -19.20 -20.24
N ASN A 552 -22.25 -18.78 -20.03
CA ASN A 552 -22.85 -17.58 -20.62
C ASN A 552 -23.04 -17.62 -22.16
N ASP A 553 -22.99 -18.81 -22.75
CA ASP A 553 -23.21 -19.02 -24.19
C ASP A 553 -24.69 -18.83 -24.61
N CYS A 554 -25.55 -18.48 -23.66
CA CYS A 554 -27.00 -18.50 -23.81
C CYS A 554 -27.68 -17.30 -23.13
N SER A 555 -28.41 -16.49 -23.90
CA SER A 555 -29.18 -15.38 -23.34
C SER A 555 -30.43 -15.83 -22.57
N GLU A 556 -31.03 -16.98 -22.94
CA GLU A 556 -32.27 -17.48 -22.34
C GLU A 556 -32.06 -18.30 -21.07
N ILE A 557 -30.86 -18.81 -20.85
CA ILE A 557 -30.47 -19.66 -19.71
C ILE A 557 -29.10 -19.19 -19.23
N ASN A 558 -29.09 -18.18 -18.36
CA ASN A 558 -27.88 -17.64 -17.76
C ASN A 558 -28.13 -17.07 -16.36
N VAL A 559 -27.03 -16.86 -15.64
CA VAL A 559 -27.00 -16.06 -14.41
C VAL A 559 -26.90 -14.59 -14.83
N THR A 560 -27.94 -13.79 -14.56
CA THR A 560 -28.02 -12.40 -15.01
C THR A 560 -27.48 -11.41 -13.99
N ALA A 561 -27.61 -11.70 -12.69
CA ALA A 561 -27.16 -10.83 -11.61
C ALA A 561 -26.72 -11.66 -10.40
N VAL A 562 -25.66 -11.21 -9.72
CA VAL A 562 -25.22 -11.77 -8.44
C VAL A 562 -24.92 -10.61 -7.49
N ASP A 563 -25.49 -10.66 -6.30
CA ASP A 563 -25.28 -9.65 -5.27
C ASP A 563 -25.24 -10.30 -3.88
N PRO A 564 -24.23 -10.01 -3.03
CA PRO A 564 -23.01 -9.23 -3.31
C PRO A 564 -21.95 -10.04 -4.09
N LEU A 565 -20.95 -9.36 -4.69
CA LEU A 565 -19.82 -10.00 -5.40
C LEU A 565 -18.60 -10.28 -4.50
N SER A 566 -18.69 -9.98 -3.21
CA SER A 566 -17.64 -10.29 -2.23
C SER A 566 -18.21 -10.65 -0.86
N GLY A 567 -17.41 -11.35 -0.07
CA GLY A 567 -17.77 -11.75 1.29
C GLY A 567 -16.62 -12.45 2.01
N PRO A 568 -16.68 -12.66 3.32
CA PRO A 568 -15.57 -13.25 4.07
C PRO A 568 -15.25 -14.70 3.72
N GLU A 569 -13.97 -15.04 3.83
CA GLU A 569 -13.46 -16.41 3.70
C GLU A 569 -14.08 -17.38 4.71
N THR A 570 -14.62 -16.90 5.84
CA THR A 570 -15.34 -17.71 6.82
C THR A 570 -16.75 -18.11 6.37
N GLY A 571 -17.26 -17.49 5.30
CA GLY A 571 -18.64 -17.65 4.84
C GLY A 571 -19.64 -16.84 5.66
N GLY A 572 -20.94 -17.15 5.49
CA GLY A 572 -22.03 -16.45 6.17
C GLY A 572 -22.66 -15.30 5.37
N THR A 573 -22.18 -15.04 4.15
CA THR A 573 -22.78 -14.05 3.25
C THR A 573 -24.05 -14.62 2.64
N THR A 574 -25.17 -13.91 2.77
CA THR A 574 -26.39 -14.24 2.04
C THR A 574 -26.26 -13.72 0.62
N MET A 575 -26.28 -14.63 -0.34
CA MET A 575 -26.18 -14.38 -1.77
C MET A 575 -27.57 -14.27 -2.37
N MET A 576 -27.77 -13.31 -3.27
CA MET A 576 -28.91 -13.19 -4.14
C MET A 576 -28.44 -13.42 -5.59
N ILE A 577 -28.94 -14.48 -6.22
CA ILE A 577 -28.50 -14.94 -7.54
C ILE A 577 -29.72 -14.95 -8.45
N THR A 578 -29.72 -14.14 -9.49
CA THR A 578 -30.81 -14.11 -10.47
C THR A 578 -30.44 -14.96 -11.67
N VAL A 579 -31.30 -15.93 -11.99
CA VAL A 579 -31.17 -16.86 -13.10
C VAL A 579 -32.42 -16.77 -13.96
N ARG A 580 -32.23 -16.50 -15.26
CA ARG A 580 -33.35 -16.42 -16.20
C ARG A 580 -34.06 -17.78 -16.30
N ASN A 581 -35.39 -17.77 -16.33
CA ASN A 581 -36.23 -18.98 -16.38
C ASN A 581 -36.03 -19.96 -15.20
N HIS A 582 -35.53 -19.52 -14.05
CA HIS A 582 -35.26 -20.37 -12.88
C HIS A 582 -36.43 -21.28 -12.48
N GLU A 583 -37.66 -20.76 -12.45
CA GLU A 583 -38.87 -21.52 -12.08
C GLU A 583 -39.02 -22.81 -12.90
N ILE A 584 -38.84 -22.73 -14.22
CA ILE A 584 -38.93 -23.87 -15.15
C ILE A 584 -37.77 -24.85 -14.93
N LEU A 585 -36.58 -24.32 -14.66
CA LEU A 585 -35.36 -25.10 -14.46
C LEU A 585 -35.36 -25.83 -13.11
N ALA A 586 -35.92 -25.22 -12.07
CA ALA A 586 -35.99 -25.76 -10.71
C ALA A 586 -37.10 -26.79 -10.51
N GLU A 587 -38.13 -26.79 -11.37
CA GLU A 587 -39.31 -27.64 -11.21
C GLU A 587 -38.96 -29.14 -11.12
N ASN A 588 -39.29 -29.78 -10.00
CA ASN A 588 -38.96 -31.18 -9.69
C ASN A 588 -37.46 -31.53 -9.79
N ARG A 589 -36.56 -30.53 -9.62
CA ARG A 589 -35.11 -30.73 -9.65
C ARG A 589 -34.46 -30.24 -8.36
N THR A 590 -33.34 -30.82 -8.00
CA THR A 590 -32.52 -30.34 -6.88
C THR A 590 -31.62 -29.20 -7.37
N VAL A 591 -31.71 -28.04 -6.71
CA VAL A 591 -30.87 -26.87 -7.00
C VAL A 591 -29.66 -26.89 -6.08
N ILE A 592 -28.47 -26.93 -6.66
CA ILE A 592 -27.20 -26.87 -5.95
C ILE A 592 -26.45 -25.64 -6.43
N VAL A 593 -26.06 -24.76 -5.52
CA VAL A 593 -25.28 -23.57 -5.84
C VAL A 593 -23.87 -23.75 -5.30
N THR A 594 -22.85 -23.47 -6.10
CA THR A 594 -21.47 -23.38 -5.63
C THR A 594 -20.87 -22.01 -5.94
N ILE A 595 -20.27 -21.37 -4.94
CA ILE A 595 -19.63 -20.06 -5.01
C ILE A 595 -18.12 -20.24 -4.93
N ALA A 596 -17.40 -19.84 -5.98
CA ALA A 596 -15.95 -20.00 -6.08
C ALA A 596 -15.46 -21.41 -5.69
N GLY A 597 -16.19 -22.44 -6.12
CA GLY A 597 -15.89 -23.86 -5.84
C GLY A 597 -16.37 -24.40 -4.49
N THR A 598 -17.06 -23.62 -3.65
CA THR A 598 -17.63 -24.06 -2.38
C THR A 598 -19.15 -24.13 -2.41
N VAL A 599 -19.76 -25.16 -1.80
CA VAL A 599 -21.22 -25.32 -1.80
C VAL A 599 -21.89 -24.26 -0.94
N CYS A 600 -22.91 -23.60 -1.47
CA CYS A 600 -23.74 -22.65 -0.76
C CYS A 600 -24.78 -23.39 0.08
N MET A 601 -24.97 -22.98 1.35
CA MET A 601 -25.92 -23.61 2.26
C MET A 601 -27.34 -23.12 2.04
N ASN A 602 -28.30 -24.04 2.18
CA ASN A 602 -29.73 -23.78 2.16
C ASN A 602 -30.21 -22.93 0.96
N PRO A 603 -29.96 -23.34 -0.29
CA PRO A 603 -30.50 -22.63 -1.45
C PRO A 603 -32.03 -22.62 -1.40
N ARG A 604 -32.61 -21.43 -1.53
CA ARG A 604 -34.05 -21.16 -1.51
C ARG A 604 -34.44 -20.27 -2.67
N THR A 605 -35.47 -20.67 -3.39
CA THR A 605 -36.06 -19.85 -4.45
C THR A 605 -36.88 -18.70 -3.86
N LEU A 606 -36.65 -17.50 -4.35
CA LEU A 606 -37.36 -16.27 -4.00
C LEU A 606 -37.96 -15.67 -5.30
N GLY A 607 -39.24 -15.87 -5.53
CA GLY A 607 -39.86 -15.47 -6.79
C GLY A 607 -39.44 -16.35 -7.99
N PRO A 608 -39.72 -15.92 -9.24
CA PRO A 608 -39.60 -16.78 -10.41
C PRO A 608 -38.16 -16.94 -10.93
N GLU A 609 -37.25 -16.04 -10.58
CA GLU A 609 -35.88 -15.98 -11.13
C GLU A 609 -34.76 -15.95 -10.09
N THR A 610 -35.07 -15.77 -8.80
CA THR A 610 -34.03 -15.50 -7.81
C THR A 610 -33.80 -16.69 -6.88
N ILE A 611 -32.54 -17.00 -6.62
CA ILE A 611 -32.08 -17.96 -5.63
C ILE A 611 -31.38 -17.19 -4.52
N THR A 612 -31.67 -17.57 -3.29
CA THR A 612 -30.98 -17.09 -2.09
C THR A 612 -30.26 -18.23 -1.42
N CYS A 613 -29.03 -18.03 -0.97
CA CYS A 613 -28.27 -19.05 -0.26
C CYS A 613 -27.17 -18.40 0.60
N THR A 614 -26.62 -19.14 1.57
CA THR A 614 -25.56 -18.60 2.44
C THR A 614 -24.21 -19.21 2.10
N THR A 615 -23.18 -18.39 1.86
CA THR A 615 -21.82 -18.87 1.58
C THR A 615 -21.26 -19.67 2.75
N THR A 616 -20.40 -20.65 2.43
CA THR A 616 -19.65 -21.43 3.44
C THR A 616 -18.19 -21.00 3.48
N GLN A 617 -17.46 -21.49 4.48
CA GLN A 617 -16.02 -21.23 4.59
C GLN A 617 -15.27 -21.69 3.33
N SER A 618 -14.45 -20.79 2.77
CA SER A 618 -13.60 -21.09 1.62
C SER A 618 -12.58 -22.18 1.98
N LYS A 619 -12.42 -23.17 1.09
CA LYS A 619 -11.55 -24.33 1.32
C LYS A 619 -10.25 -24.33 0.51
N LYS A 620 -10.19 -23.62 -0.63
CA LYS A 620 -9.05 -23.65 -1.58
C LYS A 620 -8.93 -22.41 -2.48
N THR A 621 -10.04 -21.87 -2.94
CA THR A 621 -10.11 -20.79 -3.95
C THR A 621 -10.72 -19.55 -3.32
N LEU A 622 -9.96 -18.45 -3.32
CA LEU A 622 -10.43 -17.15 -2.82
C LEU A 622 -11.26 -16.39 -3.86
N SER A 623 -11.23 -16.79 -5.14
CA SER A 623 -11.95 -16.14 -6.22
C SER A 623 -12.50 -17.18 -7.19
N GLY A 624 -13.68 -16.96 -7.74
CA GLY A 624 -14.22 -17.82 -8.78
C GLY A 624 -15.69 -17.55 -9.13
N PRO A 625 -16.21 -18.22 -10.18
CA PRO A 625 -17.56 -18.01 -10.63
C PRO A 625 -18.59 -18.63 -9.68
N ILE A 626 -19.85 -18.25 -9.90
CA ILE A 626 -21.03 -18.85 -9.30
C ILE A 626 -21.54 -19.92 -10.25
N MET A 627 -21.62 -21.16 -9.78
CA MET A 627 -22.24 -22.26 -10.51
C MET A 627 -23.61 -22.56 -9.93
N VAL A 628 -24.63 -22.62 -10.78
CA VAL A 628 -25.96 -23.11 -10.44
C VAL A 628 -26.20 -24.42 -11.16
N GLU A 629 -26.37 -25.49 -10.40
CA GLU A 629 -26.65 -26.83 -10.88
C GLU A 629 -28.11 -27.20 -10.63
N TYR A 630 -28.80 -27.64 -11.68
CA TYR A 630 -30.14 -28.24 -11.60
C TYR A 630 -30.03 -29.72 -11.92
N SER A 631 -30.23 -30.56 -10.91
CA SER A 631 -30.01 -32.00 -11.03
C SER A 631 -31.30 -32.80 -10.88
N SER A 632 -31.42 -33.85 -11.69
CA SER A 632 -32.53 -34.81 -11.70
C SER A 632 -31.99 -36.20 -12.02
N ILE A 633 -32.83 -37.24 -11.91
CA ILE A 633 -32.45 -38.62 -12.22
C ILE A 633 -32.07 -38.79 -13.71
N GLU A 634 -32.66 -37.98 -14.59
CA GLU A 634 -32.51 -38.12 -16.05
C GLU A 634 -31.47 -37.18 -16.66
N SER A 635 -31.29 -35.98 -16.10
CA SER A 635 -30.44 -34.92 -16.66
C SER A 635 -29.90 -33.96 -15.61
N VAL A 636 -28.76 -33.33 -15.90
CA VAL A 636 -28.09 -32.30 -15.09
C VAL A 636 -27.80 -31.05 -15.93
N LEU A 637 -28.20 -29.88 -15.44
CA LEU A 637 -27.78 -28.57 -15.93
C LEU A 637 -26.71 -28.00 -15.03
N LYS A 638 -25.65 -27.42 -15.59
CA LYS A 638 -24.76 -26.51 -14.88
C LYS A 638 -24.69 -25.17 -15.61
N ILE A 639 -24.97 -24.09 -14.91
CA ILE A 639 -24.84 -22.72 -15.43
C ILE A 639 -23.74 -22.02 -14.65
N GLU A 640 -22.72 -21.54 -15.36
CA GLU A 640 -21.63 -20.73 -14.85
C GLU A 640 -21.91 -19.24 -15.07
N SER A 641 -21.75 -18.42 -14.04
CA SER A 641 -21.87 -16.97 -14.14
C SER A 641 -20.62 -16.35 -14.77
N SER A 642 -20.81 -15.27 -15.54
CA SER A 642 -19.71 -14.39 -15.97
C SER A 642 -19.17 -13.52 -14.82
N GLN A 643 -19.99 -13.27 -13.81
CA GLN A 643 -19.60 -12.56 -12.60
C GLN A 643 -18.74 -13.45 -11.70
N ILE A 644 -17.68 -12.87 -11.13
CA ILE A 644 -16.76 -13.56 -10.23
C ILE A 644 -17.02 -13.10 -8.81
N PHE A 645 -17.16 -14.07 -7.90
CA PHE A 645 -17.25 -13.81 -6.47
C PHE A 645 -15.87 -13.88 -5.83
N GLN A 646 -15.57 -12.94 -4.93
CA GLN A 646 -14.33 -12.88 -4.18
C GLN A 646 -14.55 -13.13 -2.68
N PHE A 647 -13.95 -14.21 -2.16
CA PHE A 647 -13.74 -14.41 -0.74
C PHE A 647 -12.62 -13.49 -0.21
N CYS A 648 -12.92 -12.86 0.92
CA CYS A 648 -12.10 -11.86 1.56
C CYS A 648 -11.40 -12.41 2.79
N LEU A 649 -10.10 -12.20 2.88
CA LEU A 649 -9.34 -12.53 4.08
C LEU A 649 -9.85 -11.70 5.26
N ASN A 650 -9.89 -12.30 6.45
CA ASN A 650 -10.27 -11.55 7.64
C ASN A 650 -9.23 -10.45 7.94
N PRO A 651 -9.67 -9.23 8.30
CA PRO A 651 -8.74 -8.19 8.69
C PRO A 651 -8.06 -8.53 10.01
N VAL A 652 -6.78 -8.21 10.10
CA VAL A 652 -5.94 -8.49 11.27
C VAL A 652 -5.51 -7.16 11.86
N LEU A 653 -5.79 -6.94 13.14
CA LEU A 653 -5.36 -5.75 13.88
C LEU A 653 -3.95 -5.95 14.44
N ASP A 654 -3.09 -4.94 14.31
CA ASP A 654 -1.71 -4.99 14.81
C ASP A 654 -1.64 -5.00 16.34
N VAL A 655 -0.81 -5.87 16.91
CA VAL A 655 -0.73 -6.15 18.37
C VAL A 655 -0.01 -5.05 19.18
N ALA A 656 0.71 -4.13 18.53
CA ALA A 656 1.62 -3.19 19.18
C ALA A 656 1.06 -1.77 19.41
N HIS A 657 -0.21 -1.50 19.07
CA HIS A 657 -0.76 -0.14 19.10
C HIS A 657 -1.84 0.05 20.16
N GLN A 658 -1.58 0.91 21.15
CA GLN A 658 -2.60 1.36 22.11
C GLN A 658 -3.48 2.42 21.44
N LEU A 659 -4.79 2.16 21.34
CA LEU A 659 -5.77 3.13 20.85
C LEU A 659 -6.32 3.95 22.02
N GLY A 660 -6.91 5.10 21.71
CA GLY A 660 -7.61 5.89 22.72
C GLY A 660 -8.58 6.91 22.15
N GLY A 661 -9.48 7.36 22.99
CA GLY A 661 -10.44 8.41 22.69
C GLY A 661 -11.06 8.98 23.97
N ILE A 662 -11.71 10.13 23.87
CA ILE A 662 -12.37 10.78 25.00
C ILE A 662 -13.64 10.02 25.40
N ALA A 663 -14.08 10.16 26.65
CA ALA A 663 -15.22 9.44 27.20
C ALA A 663 -16.53 9.65 26.43
N SER A 664 -16.70 10.83 25.84
CA SER A 664 -17.85 11.18 25.02
C SER A 664 -17.79 10.69 23.56
N GLY A 665 -16.65 10.10 23.14
CA GLY A 665 -16.46 9.53 21.80
C GLY A 665 -16.34 10.56 20.67
N GLY A 666 -16.32 10.09 19.43
CA GLY A 666 -16.36 10.92 18.21
C GLY A 666 -15.00 11.46 17.71
N THR A 667 -13.91 11.22 18.43
CA THR A 667 -12.54 11.58 18.00
C THR A 667 -11.99 10.58 16.98
N SER A 668 -11.05 11.02 16.13
CA SER A 668 -10.35 10.16 15.18
C SER A 668 -9.46 9.15 15.88
N VAL A 669 -9.58 7.88 15.51
CA VAL A 669 -8.77 6.77 16.03
C VAL A 669 -8.03 6.13 14.85
N PRO A 670 -6.70 6.29 14.73
CA PRO A 670 -5.92 5.61 13.70
C PRO A 670 -5.88 4.11 14.00
N VAL A 671 -6.31 3.28 13.05
CA VAL A 671 -6.32 1.82 13.19
C VAL A 671 -5.31 1.23 12.21
N LEU A 672 -4.35 0.48 12.75
CA LEU A 672 -3.32 -0.24 12.02
C LEU A 672 -3.65 -1.73 11.96
N GLY A 673 -3.32 -2.36 10.84
CA GLY A 673 -3.57 -3.77 10.62
C GLY A 673 -3.13 -4.23 9.24
N ASN A 674 -3.78 -5.27 8.74
CA ASN A 674 -3.59 -5.81 7.38
C ASN A 674 -4.94 -6.24 6.80
N ASN A 675 -5.01 -6.37 5.47
CA ASN A 675 -6.20 -6.72 4.71
C ASN A 675 -7.29 -5.64 4.79
N PHE A 676 -6.91 -4.37 4.67
CA PHE A 676 -7.82 -3.23 4.64
C PHE A 676 -8.16 -2.72 3.22
N VAL A 677 -7.63 -3.25 2.11
CA VAL A 677 -7.94 -2.73 0.74
C VAL A 677 -8.92 -3.60 -0.07
N GLU A 678 -9.53 -2.99 -1.10
CA GLU A 678 -10.48 -3.58 -2.06
C GLU A 678 -9.98 -4.88 -2.74
N PRO A 679 -10.89 -5.81 -3.14
CA PRO A 679 -12.36 -5.65 -3.22
C PRO A 679 -13.10 -5.98 -1.91
N CYS A 680 -12.36 -6.08 -0.82
CA CYS A 680 -12.79 -6.76 0.40
C CYS A 680 -12.98 -5.89 1.62
N PHE A 681 -12.63 -4.60 1.55
CA PHE A 681 -12.91 -3.69 2.63
C PHE A 681 -14.19 -2.89 2.37
N ALA A 682 -15.13 -3.07 3.28
CA ALA A 682 -16.47 -2.54 3.24
C ALA A 682 -16.49 -1.04 3.56
N LEU A 683 -17.38 -0.33 2.89
CA LEU A 683 -17.84 1.02 3.21
C LEU A 683 -18.46 1.16 4.63
N LEU A 684 -18.45 0.09 5.47
CA LEU A 684 -19.25 -0.06 6.69
C LEU A 684 -18.52 -0.81 7.84
N ALA A 685 -17.29 -0.45 8.20
CA ALA A 685 -16.64 -0.93 9.43
C ALA A 685 -16.95 -0.01 10.62
N ARG A 686 -17.26 -0.55 11.81
CA ARG A 686 -17.45 0.22 13.07
C ARG A 686 -16.47 -0.22 14.14
N LEU A 687 -15.93 0.75 14.87
CA LEU A 687 -15.10 0.49 16.05
C LEU A 687 -16.02 0.22 17.24
N TYR A 688 -15.73 -0.83 18.01
CA TYR A 688 -16.43 -1.10 19.26
C TYR A 688 -15.46 -1.27 20.43
N VAL A 689 -15.95 -0.99 21.63
CA VAL A 689 -15.25 -1.26 22.90
C VAL A 689 -16.16 -2.06 23.82
N ASP A 690 -15.58 -3.00 24.55
CA ASP A 690 -16.27 -3.82 25.54
C ASP A 690 -15.99 -3.25 26.94
N LEU A 691 -17.07 -2.91 27.66
CA LEU A 691 -17.03 -2.38 29.02
C LEU A 691 -16.84 -3.52 30.05
N SER A 692 -16.53 -3.16 31.31
CA SER A 692 -16.24 -4.13 32.38
C SER A 692 -17.44 -5.00 32.80
N ASP A 693 -18.64 -4.63 32.37
CA ASP A 693 -19.92 -5.34 32.54
C ASP A 693 -20.30 -6.18 31.30
N ASP A 694 -19.35 -6.43 30.39
CA ASP A 694 -19.55 -7.09 29.09
C ASP A 694 -20.51 -6.34 28.14
N VAL A 695 -20.81 -5.06 28.41
CA VAL A 695 -21.61 -4.23 27.51
C VAL A 695 -20.74 -3.68 26.39
N ARG A 696 -21.10 -3.99 25.14
CA ARG A 696 -20.43 -3.48 23.94
C ARG A 696 -20.97 -2.12 23.52
N ARG A 697 -20.06 -1.17 23.29
CA ARG A 697 -20.37 0.18 22.78
C ARG A 697 -19.76 0.37 21.40
N TYR A 698 -20.54 0.92 20.48
CA TYR A 698 -20.15 1.14 19.09
C TYR A 698 -19.90 2.61 18.81
N SER A 699 -19.07 2.89 17.81
CA SER A 699 -18.93 4.23 17.24
C SER A 699 -20.22 4.65 16.52
N ASP A 700 -20.59 5.91 16.65
CA ASP A 700 -21.80 6.47 16.03
C ASP A 700 -21.72 6.52 14.49
N SER A 701 -20.51 6.43 13.93
CA SER A 701 -20.30 6.35 12.49
C SER A 701 -19.36 5.21 12.12
N TYR A 702 -19.41 4.85 10.84
CA TYR A 702 -18.41 3.98 10.23
C TYR A 702 -17.04 4.63 10.18
N CYS A 703 -16.01 3.80 10.01
CA CYS A 703 -14.66 4.22 9.73
C CYS A 703 -14.57 4.88 8.35
N ASP A 704 -13.62 5.79 8.19
CA ASP A 704 -13.30 6.40 6.91
C ASP A 704 -12.74 5.33 5.95
N PRO A 705 -12.89 5.50 4.61
CA PRO A 705 -12.28 4.60 3.65
C PRO A 705 -10.78 4.40 3.94
N PRO A 706 -10.28 3.15 3.92
CA PRO A 706 -8.87 2.86 4.16
C PRO A 706 -7.96 3.65 3.23
N VAL A 707 -6.86 4.17 3.78
CA VAL A 707 -5.88 4.91 2.97
C VAL A 707 -4.98 3.94 2.21
N ASN A 708 -4.70 2.78 2.82
CA ASN A 708 -3.96 1.66 2.24
C ASN A 708 -4.30 0.36 2.97
N ASP A 709 -3.67 -0.75 2.58
CA ASP A 709 -4.00 -2.09 3.10
C ASP A 709 -3.72 -2.28 4.60
N THR A 710 -2.98 -1.34 5.20
CA THR A 710 -2.52 -1.42 6.58
C THR A 710 -3.03 -0.31 7.49
N TYR A 711 -3.72 0.69 6.94
CA TYR A 711 -4.11 1.89 7.68
C TYR A 711 -5.51 2.40 7.31
N MET A 712 -6.31 2.64 8.34
CA MET A 712 -7.59 3.34 8.24
C MET A 712 -7.84 4.22 9.47
N VAL A 713 -8.85 5.09 9.40
CA VAL A 713 -9.23 5.96 10.52
C VAL A 713 -10.67 5.68 10.92
N CYS A 714 -10.90 5.37 12.19
CA CYS A 714 -12.22 5.17 12.77
C CYS A 714 -12.61 6.32 13.71
N ARG A 715 -13.84 6.30 14.23
CA ARG A 715 -14.28 7.21 15.29
C ARG A 715 -14.38 6.48 16.62
N SER A 716 -14.00 7.13 17.72
CA SER A 716 -14.10 6.55 19.06
C SER A 716 -15.56 6.38 19.51
N PRO A 717 -15.92 5.25 20.16
CA PRO A 717 -17.26 5.07 20.74
C PRO A 717 -17.51 5.98 21.94
N LYS A 718 -18.77 6.37 22.15
CA LYS A 718 -19.19 7.01 23.40
C LYS A 718 -19.28 5.96 24.51
N VAL A 719 -18.53 6.15 25.58
CA VAL A 719 -18.47 5.22 26.72
C VAL A 719 -19.11 5.77 27.98
N ASN A 720 -19.28 7.09 28.08
CA ASN A 720 -20.01 7.71 29.19
C ASN A 720 -21.53 7.65 28.94
N CYS A 721 -22.30 7.12 29.89
CA CYS A 721 -23.76 7.08 29.83
C CYS A 721 -24.36 7.65 31.11
N ASP A 722 -25.47 8.38 30.97
CA ASP A 722 -26.33 8.88 32.04
C ASP A 722 -27.05 7.73 32.76
N SER A 723 -26.27 6.85 33.40
CA SER A 723 -26.73 5.80 34.28
C SER A 723 -27.11 6.42 35.63
N ARG A 724 -28.37 6.22 36.03
CA ARG A 724 -28.94 6.67 37.31
C ARG A 724 -28.34 5.97 38.53
N ASP A 725 -27.51 4.95 38.32
CA ASP A 725 -26.70 4.32 39.36
C ASP A 725 -25.23 4.64 39.09
N GLY A 726 -24.66 5.47 39.97
CA GLY A 726 -23.26 5.81 39.95
C GLY A 726 -22.43 4.64 40.45
N ASP A 727 -21.65 4.03 39.56
CA ASP A 727 -20.28 3.62 39.90
C ASP A 727 -19.45 3.38 38.64
N ALA A 728 -18.14 3.63 38.76
CA ALA A 728 -17.07 3.47 37.78
C ALA A 728 -17.05 4.42 36.57
N SER A 729 -16.50 5.62 36.78
CA SER A 729 -15.87 6.38 35.68
C SER A 729 -14.88 5.47 34.94
N VAL A 730 -15.17 5.17 33.67
CA VAL A 730 -14.31 4.38 32.77
C VAL A 730 -13.10 5.17 32.28
N VAL A 731 -13.04 6.48 32.59
CA VAL A 731 -11.90 7.35 32.34
C VAL A 731 -10.66 6.81 33.03
N GLY A 732 -9.54 6.76 32.31
CA GLY A 732 -8.27 6.22 32.78
C GLY A 732 -8.17 4.69 32.76
N LYS A 733 -9.17 3.98 32.24
CA LYS A 733 -9.14 2.52 32.08
C LYS A 733 -8.74 2.11 30.67
N LEU A 734 -8.22 0.88 30.58
CA LEU A 734 -7.93 0.15 29.35
C LEU A 734 -9.09 -0.83 29.08
N LEU A 735 -9.76 -0.66 27.94
CA LEU A 735 -10.89 -1.49 27.51
C LEU A 735 -10.50 -2.41 26.36
N ASN A 736 -11.17 -3.55 26.23
CA ASN A 736 -11.02 -4.37 25.03
C ASN A 736 -11.73 -3.69 23.86
N PHE A 737 -11.17 -3.80 22.66
CA PHE A 737 -11.79 -3.24 21.46
C PHE A 737 -11.68 -4.19 20.28
N GLY A 738 -12.45 -3.87 19.24
CA GLY A 738 -12.36 -4.54 17.96
C GLY A 738 -13.16 -3.82 16.88
N LEU A 739 -13.29 -4.49 15.74
CA LEU A 739 -14.06 -3.98 14.60
C LEU A 739 -15.26 -4.89 14.32
N GLU A 740 -16.38 -4.27 14.04
CA GLU A 740 -17.56 -4.91 13.47
C GLU A 740 -17.66 -4.53 11.99
N ILE A 741 -17.69 -5.52 11.11
CA ILE A 741 -17.64 -5.30 9.65
C ILE A 741 -18.88 -5.93 8.99
N THR A 742 -19.55 -5.14 8.17
CA THR A 742 -20.75 -5.52 7.41
C THR A 742 -20.52 -5.36 5.90
N PHE A 743 -20.94 -6.35 5.11
CA PHE A 743 -20.62 -6.45 3.66
C PHE A 743 -21.77 -6.03 2.73
N SER A 744 -22.85 -5.42 3.24
CA SER A 744 -24.01 -5.06 2.43
C SER A 744 -24.54 -3.67 2.79
N ASN A 745 -24.83 -2.86 1.77
CA ASN A 745 -25.24 -1.46 1.89
C ASN A 745 -26.77 -1.29 1.96
N VAL A 746 -27.51 -2.34 2.32
CA VAL A 746 -28.97 -2.34 2.30
C VAL A 746 -29.49 -2.57 3.71
N ASP A 747 -30.15 -1.55 4.27
CA ASP A 747 -31.01 -1.64 5.46
C ASP A 747 -32.19 -2.58 5.16
N PHE A 748 -31.96 -3.89 5.19
CA PHE A 748 -33.04 -4.87 5.29
C PHE A 748 -33.30 -5.14 6.78
N SER A 749 -34.47 -4.72 7.23
CA SER A 749 -35.00 -4.88 8.59
C SER A 749 -35.35 -6.33 8.98
N SER A 750 -34.61 -7.31 8.49
CA SER A 750 -34.74 -8.70 8.91
C SER A 750 -33.39 -9.40 8.93
N ASN A 751 -32.84 -9.55 10.14
CA ASN A 751 -31.82 -10.52 10.58
C ASN A 751 -31.37 -11.50 9.48
N GLN A 752 -30.13 -11.39 8.94
CA GLN A 752 -29.36 -12.59 8.55
C GLN A 752 -27.92 -12.41 7.99
N SER A 753 -27.34 -11.21 7.83
CA SER A 753 -25.88 -11.10 7.67
C SER A 753 -25.23 -11.00 9.05
N GLN A 754 -24.55 -12.05 9.49
CA GLN A 754 -23.78 -11.97 10.73
C GLN A 754 -22.57 -11.05 10.50
N PRO A 755 -22.41 -9.98 11.29
CA PRO A 755 -21.25 -9.11 11.14
C PRO A 755 -19.98 -9.87 11.54
N ILE A 756 -18.87 -9.59 10.85
CA ILE A 756 -17.57 -10.12 11.29
C ILE A 756 -17.12 -9.30 12.49
N VAL A 757 -16.94 -9.99 13.61
CA VAL A 757 -16.38 -9.42 14.82
C VAL A 757 -14.90 -9.76 14.86
N VAL A 758 -14.06 -8.79 14.52
CA VAL A 758 -12.61 -8.89 14.71
C VAL A 758 -12.30 -8.47 16.13
N ARG A 759 -11.70 -9.38 16.92
CA ARG A 759 -11.22 -9.07 18.27
C ARG A 759 -9.74 -8.75 18.21
N GLY A 760 -9.30 -7.70 18.90
CA GLY A 760 -7.89 -7.46 19.15
C GLY A 760 -7.31 -8.58 20.02
N PRO A 761 -6.22 -9.25 19.64
CA PRO A 761 -5.73 -10.43 20.38
C PRO A 761 -5.08 -10.10 21.73
N SER A 762 -4.71 -8.83 22.00
CA SER A 762 -4.12 -8.37 23.28
C SER A 762 -4.19 -6.83 23.47
N LEU A 763 -5.14 -6.17 22.81
CA LEU A 763 -5.12 -4.71 22.64
C LEU A 763 -5.99 -3.98 23.66
N SER A 764 -5.57 -2.78 24.05
CA SER A 764 -6.29 -1.94 25.02
C SER A 764 -6.64 -0.58 24.42
N PHE A 765 -7.89 -0.17 24.56
CA PHE A 765 -8.41 1.15 24.24
C PHE A 765 -8.41 2.00 25.53
N TYR A 766 -7.61 3.05 25.54
CA TYR A 766 -7.50 3.95 26.69
C TYR A 766 -8.53 5.07 26.61
N VAL A 767 -9.33 5.22 27.68
CA VAL A 767 -10.36 6.25 27.76
C VAL A 767 -9.78 7.52 28.39
N HIS A 768 -9.65 8.56 27.59
CA HIS A 768 -9.22 9.88 28.05
C HIS A 768 -10.39 10.65 28.68
N PRO A 769 -10.13 11.53 29.66
CA PRO A 769 -11.16 12.43 30.18
C PRO A 769 -11.68 13.34 29.08
N ASP A 770 -12.95 13.73 29.17
CA ASP A 770 -13.48 14.77 28.28
C ASP A 770 -12.74 16.11 28.56
N PRO A 771 -12.47 16.89 27.51
CA PRO A 771 -11.80 18.17 27.62
C PRO A 771 -12.68 19.21 28.33
N VAL A 772 -12.06 20.18 28.97
CA VAL A 772 -12.76 21.29 29.64
C VAL A 772 -12.26 22.60 29.05
N LEU A 773 -13.12 23.32 28.35
CA LEU A 773 -12.78 24.64 27.79
C LEU A 773 -13.14 25.74 28.78
N LEU A 774 -12.24 26.71 28.97
CA LEU A 774 -12.36 27.73 30.00
C LEU A 774 -12.75 29.08 29.39
N ASP A 775 -11.85 29.66 28.60
CA ASP A 775 -12.00 30.97 27.97
C ASP A 775 -11.26 31.00 26.62
N PHE A 776 -11.44 32.06 25.84
CA PHE A 776 -10.60 32.32 24.68
C PHE A 776 -10.08 33.75 24.63
N LYS A 777 -8.92 33.93 23.99
CA LYS A 777 -8.30 35.22 23.71
C LYS A 777 -7.91 35.30 22.24
N ILE A 778 -7.79 36.52 21.73
CA ILE A 778 -7.20 36.81 20.42
C ILE A 778 -5.80 37.32 20.71
N ASP A 779 -4.77 36.68 20.16
CA ASP A 779 -3.39 37.11 20.36
C ASP A 779 -3.02 38.29 19.44
N GLU A 780 -1.82 38.83 19.62
CA GLU A 780 -1.32 39.98 18.86
C GLU A 780 -1.21 39.70 17.35
N SER A 781 -1.15 38.43 16.95
CA SER A 781 -1.11 37.99 15.55
C SER A 781 -2.51 37.87 14.91
N GLY A 782 -3.57 38.02 15.71
CA GLY A 782 -4.96 37.84 15.27
C GLY A 782 -5.47 36.39 15.37
N SER A 783 -4.67 35.47 15.94
CA SER A 783 -5.07 34.08 16.12
C SER A 783 -5.96 33.91 17.34
N VAL A 784 -6.95 33.01 17.26
CA VAL A 784 -7.83 32.68 18.37
C VAL A 784 -7.20 31.54 19.17
N VAL A 785 -6.97 31.81 20.46
CA VAL A 785 -6.42 30.84 21.41
C VAL A 785 -7.50 30.52 22.45
N VAL A 786 -8.03 29.30 22.38
CA VAL A 786 -9.00 28.78 23.35
C VAL A 786 -8.25 28.04 24.44
N ASN A 787 -8.35 28.46 25.71
CA ASN A 787 -7.69 27.78 26.81
C ASN A 787 -8.58 26.67 27.38
N GLY A 788 -7.96 25.58 27.80
CA GLY A 788 -8.68 24.46 28.39
C GLY A 788 -7.77 23.42 29.03
N LEU A 789 -8.39 22.41 29.63
CA LEU A 789 -7.73 21.27 30.26
C LEU A 789 -8.04 19.99 29.47
N HIS A 790 -7.14 19.02 29.54
CA HIS A 790 -7.23 17.72 28.87
C HIS A 790 -7.34 17.80 27.33
N LEU A 791 -6.61 18.72 26.71
CA LEU A 791 -6.64 18.94 25.27
C LEU A 791 -5.60 18.13 24.49
N GLN A 792 -4.57 17.61 25.16
CA GLN A 792 -3.40 16.98 24.55
C GLN A 792 -3.68 15.73 23.71
N ASP A 793 -4.83 15.09 23.89
CA ASP A 793 -5.20 13.84 23.23
C ASP A 793 -6.16 14.08 22.04
N LEU A 794 -6.42 15.35 21.69
CA LEU A 794 -7.27 15.76 20.57
C LEU A 794 -6.45 16.02 19.31
N GLN A 795 -6.96 15.62 18.14
CA GLN A 795 -6.37 16.00 16.86
C GLN A 795 -7.04 17.25 16.29
N PRO A 796 -6.27 18.18 15.66
CA PRO A 796 -6.84 19.42 15.12
C PRO A 796 -8.03 19.21 14.16
N LYS A 797 -7.99 18.14 13.36
CA LYS A 797 -9.05 17.76 12.41
C LYS A 797 -10.38 17.37 13.05
N ASP A 798 -10.39 17.03 14.33
CA ASP A 798 -11.61 16.68 15.07
C ASP A 798 -12.25 17.90 15.74
N ILE A 799 -11.70 19.11 15.55
CA ILE A 799 -12.11 20.33 16.23
C ILE A 799 -12.64 21.34 15.22
N VAL A 800 -13.86 21.78 15.44
CA VAL A 800 -14.49 22.83 14.63
C VAL A 800 -14.89 23.98 15.53
N ILE A 801 -14.28 25.14 15.32
CA ILE A 801 -14.60 26.38 16.05
C ILE A 801 -15.44 27.29 15.16
N ARG A 802 -16.57 27.78 15.67
CA ARG A 802 -17.45 28.74 14.97
C ARG A 802 -17.79 29.91 15.87
N ALA A 803 -17.83 31.11 15.32
CA ALA A 803 -18.38 32.26 16.02
C ALA A 803 -19.90 32.15 16.11
N MET A 804 -20.49 32.42 17.29
CA MET A 804 -21.93 32.32 17.48
C MET A 804 -22.70 33.35 16.63
N ASP A 805 -22.11 34.54 16.44
CA ASP A 805 -22.70 35.66 15.68
C ASP A 805 -22.60 35.48 14.16
N SER A 806 -21.87 34.47 13.67
CA SER A 806 -21.69 34.18 12.23
C SER A 806 -21.40 32.69 12.00
N PRO A 807 -22.40 31.80 12.15
CA PRO A 807 -22.21 30.35 12.15
C PRO A 807 -21.70 29.75 10.82
N SER A 808 -21.77 30.51 9.73
CA SER A 808 -21.22 30.15 8.41
C SER A 808 -19.69 30.26 8.34
N SER A 809 -19.06 30.94 9.29
CA SER A 809 -17.61 31.11 9.37
C SER A 809 -16.98 30.08 10.31
N VAL A 810 -15.99 29.34 9.80
CA VAL A 810 -15.29 28.27 10.52
C VAL A 810 -13.84 28.68 10.73
N CYS A 811 -13.34 28.54 11.96
CA CYS A 811 -11.93 28.67 12.29
C CYS A 811 -11.32 27.26 12.34
N LEU A 812 -10.45 26.95 11.38
CA LEU A 812 -9.77 25.67 11.32
C LEU A 812 -8.63 25.67 12.34
N VAL A 813 -8.67 24.72 13.28
CA VAL A 813 -7.62 24.58 14.29
C VAL A 813 -6.34 24.12 13.61
N ILE A 814 -5.28 24.91 13.74
CA ILE A 814 -3.96 24.63 13.15
C ILE A 814 -3.03 23.93 14.14
N SER A 815 -3.27 24.08 15.44
CA SER A 815 -2.44 23.48 16.49
C SER A 815 -3.22 23.25 17.77
N VAL A 816 -2.94 22.13 18.42
CA VAL A 816 -3.41 21.78 19.77
C VAL A 816 -2.19 21.78 20.68
N ILE A 817 -2.14 22.73 21.62
CA ILE A 817 -1.10 22.83 22.65
C ILE A 817 -1.64 22.29 23.97
N ARG A 818 -0.76 22.01 24.94
CA ARG A 818 -1.10 21.31 26.19
C ARG A 818 -2.38 21.84 26.88
N ASP A 819 -2.50 23.16 26.96
CA ASP A 819 -3.59 23.85 27.65
C ASP A 819 -4.38 24.78 26.70
N GLY A 820 -4.30 24.58 25.38
CA GLY A 820 -5.04 25.44 24.45
C GLY A 820 -5.16 24.96 23.01
N LEU A 821 -6.13 25.55 22.30
CA LEU A 821 -6.42 25.32 20.88
C LEU A 821 -6.11 26.60 20.12
N VAL A 822 -5.27 26.51 19.10
CA VAL A 822 -4.89 27.66 18.27
C VAL A 822 -5.52 27.50 16.89
N CYS A 823 -6.31 28.49 16.48
CA CYS A 823 -6.89 28.54 15.15
C CYS A 823 -6.62 29.90 14.50
N GLU A 824 -6.31 29.87 13.20
CA GLU A 824 -6.19 31.06 12.38
C GLU A 824 -7.56 31.37 11.75
N PRO A 825 -8.21 32.46 12.16
CA PRO A 825 -9.55 32.74 11.67
C PRO A 825 -9.52 33.27 10.24
N ASN A 826 -10.30 32.66 9.36
CA ASN A 826 -10.57 33.20 8.02
C ASN A 826 -11.69 34.27 8.06
N MET A 827 -11.90 34.91 9.22
CA MET A 827 -13.05 35.76 9.54
C MET A 827 -12.67 36.94 10.46
N SER A 828 -13.48 38.00 10.49
CA SER A 828 -13.28 39.13 11.41
C SER A 828 -13.73 38.79 12.84
N VAL A 829 -12.87 38.14 13.63
CA VAL A 829 -13.16 37.75 15.04
C VAL A 829 -13.19 38.95 16.01
N ASN A 830 -13.01 40.17 15.51
CA ASN A 830 -12.91 41.38 16.34
C ASN A 830 -14.19 41.69 17.18
N ALA A 831 -15.34 41.11 16.84
CA ALA A 831 -16.62 41.37 17.53
C ALA A 831 -17.19 40.19 18.34
N ALA A 832 -16.68 38.97 18.20
CA ALA A 832 -17.30 37.79 18.83
C ALA A 832 -17.00 37.74 20.35
N GLN A 833 -18.05 37.70 21.17
CA GLN A 833 -17.94 37.57 22.63
C GLN A 833 -18.08 36.13 23.12
N ILE A 834 -18.66 35.26 22.28
CA ILE A 834 -18.88 33.84 22.52
C ILE A 834 -18.56 33.05 21.24
N ILE A 835 -17.80 31.97 21.39
CA ILE A 835 -17.54 30.98 20.32
C ILE A 835 -18.17 29.64 20.69
N SER A 836 -18.51 28.86 19.66
CA SER A 836 -18.88 27.46 19.80
C SER A 836 -17.73 26.57 19.34
N VAL A 837 -17.38 25.57 20.15
CA VAL A 837 -16.33 24.60 19.85
C VAL A 837 -16.96 23.22 19.81
N THR A 838 -16.94 22.60 18.63
CA THR A 838 -17.42 21.22 18.45
C THR A 838 -16.22 20.28 18.39
N LEU A 839 -16.22 19.26 19.23
CA LEU A 839 -15.23 18.19 19.21
C LEU A 839 -15.89 16.90 18.71
N GLY A 840 -15.31 16.30 17.67
CA GLY A 840 -15.89 15.17 16.97
C GLY A 840 -17.25 15.54 16.35
N LYS A 841 -18.28 14.72 16.63
CA LYS A 841 -19.67 14.94 16.15
C LYS A 841 -20.69 15.21 17.26
N SER A 842 -20.33 15.04 18.53
CA SER A 842 -21.28 14.91 19.64
C SER A 842 -21.11 15.95 20.75
N LEU A 843 -19.92 16.55 20.89
CA LEU A 843 -19.61 17.38 22.05
C LEU A 843 -19.44 18.85 21.66
N LEU A 844 -20.35 19.68 22.17
CA LEU A 844 -20.46 21.10 21.86
C LEU A 844 -20.21 21.94 23.11
N PHE A 845 -19.24 22.86 23.04
CA PHE A 845 -18.98 23.85 24.07
C PHE A 845 -19.32 25.24 23.58
N THR A 846 -19.84 26.06 24.49
CA THR A 846 -19.90 27.52 24.35
C THR A 846 -18.83 28.14 25.24
N VAL A 847 -17.90 28.89 24.65
CA VAL A 847 -16.75 29.48 25.36
C VAL A 847 -16.80 30.99 25.22
N SER A 848 -16.65 31.69 26.34
CA SER A 848 -16.69 33.15 26.41
C SER A 848 -15.30 33.78 26.32
N ARG A 849 -15.22 35.00 25.77
CA ARG A 849 -13.95 35.74 25.66
C ARG A 849 -13.47 36.19 27.04
N ARG A 850 -12.17 36.04 27.32
CA ARG A 850 -11.55 36.58 28.55
C ARG A 850 -11.68 38.10 28.57
N THR A 851 -12.41 38.64 29.53
CA THR A 851 -12.44 40.08 29.83
C THR A 851 -11.21 40.45 30.66
N LEU A 852 -10.52 41.52 30.29
CA LEU A 852 -9.42 42.07 31.11
C LEU A 852 -10.03 42.56 32.44
N PRO A 853 -9.50 42.20 33.62
CA PRO A 853 -10.00 42.75 34.86
C PRO A 853 -9.63 44.24 34.95
N HIS A 854 -10.64 45.08 35.11
CA HIS A 854 -10.50 46.47 35.53
C HIS A 854 -10.12 46.48 37.02
N PRO A 855 -9.16 47.31 37.46
CA PRO A 855 -8.76 47.34 38.86
C PRO A 855 -9.76 48.19 39.63
N ASP A 856 -10.64 47.58 40.42
CA ASP A 856 -11.22 48.20 41.61
C ASP A 856 -11.90 47.14 42.50
N ASP A 857 -11.38 47.06 43.73
CA ASP A 857 -12.08 47.04 45.02
C ASP A 857 -11.60 45.92 46.00
N PRO A 858 -10.72 46.23 46.98
CA PRO A 858 -10.16 45.26 47.91
C PRO A 858 -11.05 45.14 49.16
N SER A 859 -12.06 44.26 49.15
CA SER A 859 -12.83 44.03 50.40
C SER A 859 -13.45 42.64 50.62
N GLU A 860 -13.13 41.60 49.85
CA GLU A 860 -13.69 40.24 50.11
C GLU A 860 -12.69 39.10 50.34
N ILE A 861 -11.38 39.38 50.47
CA ILE A 861 -10.38 38.30 50.68
C ILE A 861 -10.10 38.02 52.18
N THR A 862 -10.60 38.85 53.10
CA THR A 862 -10.29 38.76 54.53
C THR A 862 -11.19 37.80 55.33
N GLY A 863 -12.32 37.35 54.80
CA GLY A 863 -13.27 36.50 55.53
C GLY A 863 -12.88 35.02 55.63
N TRP A 864 -12.37 34.42 54.54
CA TRP A 864 -12.10 32.98 54.50
C TRP A 864 -10.79 32.57 55.19
N PHE A 865 -9.81 33.49 55.27
CA PHE A 865 -8.52 33.20 55.90
C PHE A 865 -8.68 33.15 57.42
N ILE A 866 -9.56 33.97 57.99
CA ILE A 866 -9.85 33.97 59.42
C ILE A 866 -10.58 32.67 59.81
N THR A 867 -11.52 32.18 59.01
CA THR A 867 -12.21 30.91 59.30
C THR A 867 -11.28 29.70 59.20
N VAL A 868 -10.35 29.68 58.24
CA VAL A 868 -9.33 28.61 58.15
C VAL A 868 -8.35 28.63 59.32
N ILE A 869 -7.95 29.81 59.81
CA ILE A 869 -7.07 29.93 60.99
C ILE A 869 -7.80 29.47 62.26
N VAL A 870 -9.08 29.83 62.42
CA VAL A 870 -9.90 29.36 63.56
C VAL A 870 -10.08 27.85 63.52
N MET A 871 -10.38 27.26 62.35
CA MET A 871 -10.53 25.81 62.24
C MET A 871 -9.21 25.06 62.47
N SER A 872 -8.09 25.63 62.02
CA SER A 872 -6.77 25.03 62.23
C SER A 872 -6.33 25.08 63.69
N THR A 873 -6.62 26.18 64.39
CA THR A 873 -6.31 26.30 65.83
C THR A 873 -7.17 25.38 66.69
N VAL A 874 -8.46 25.19 66.34
CA VAL A 874 -9.34 24.22 66.98
C VAL A 874 -8.83 22.79 66.77
N LEU A 875 -8.41 22.44 65.55
CA LEU A 875 -7.89 21.11 65.24
C LEU A 875 -6.61 20.79 66.04
N VAL A 876 -5.68 21.75 66.17
CA VAL A 876 -4.47 21.59 66.97
C VAL A 876 -4.81 21.40 68.45
N PHE A 877 -5.81 22.13 68.98
CA PHE A 877 -6.28 21.95 70.35
C PHE A 877 -6.89 20.56 70.58
N VAL A 878 -7.69 20.06 69.64
CA VAL A 878 -8.29 18.72 69.71
C VAL A 878 -7.21 17.64 69.66
N LEU A 879 -6.20 17.79 68.80
CA LEU A 879 -5.08 16.84 68.70
C LEU A 879 -4.21 16.87 69.96
N ALA A 880 -3.97 18.04 70.55
CA ALA A 880 -3.25 18.17 71.81
C ALA A 880 -4.02 17.53 72.98
N LEU A 881 -5.35 17.74 73.06
CA LEU A 881 -6.22 17.08 74.03
C LEU A 881 -6.24 15.56 73.85
N ALA A 882 -6.34 15.07 72.61
CA ALA A 882 -6.29 13.64 72.31
C ALA A 882 -4.93 13.02 72.68
N TYR A 883 -3.83 13.75 72.47
CA TYR A 883 -2.49 13.32 72.87
C TYR A 883 -2.34 13.29 74.40
N CYS A 884 -2.82 14.32 75.11
CA CYS A 884 -2.82 14.35 76.57
C CYS A 884 -3.69 13.23 77.18
N LEU A 885 -4.86 12.94 76.59
CA LEU A 885 -5.72 11.83 77.01
C LEU A 885 -5.09 10.46 76.72
N ARG A 886 -4.39 10.29 75.59
CA ARG A 886 -3.62 9.07 75.28
C ARG A 886 -2.41 8.88 76.20
N LYS A 887 -1.74 9.96 76.61
CA LYS A 887 -0.64 9.91 77.59
C LYS A 887 -1.14 9.58 79.00
N LYS A 888 -2.34 10.05 79.38
CA LYS A 888 -3.00 9.70 80.65
C LYS A 888 -3.51 8.25 80.66
N ASN A 889 -3.97 7.71 79.53
CA ASN A 889 -4.38 6.31 79.40
C ASN A 889 -3.21 5.31 79.28
N ARG A 890 -2.02 5.73 78.83
CA ARG A 890 -0.80 4.89 78.87
C ARG A 890 -0.15 4.81 80.26
N ALA A 891 -0.48 5.71 81.17
CA ALA A 891 -0.06 5.66 82.57
C ALA A 891 -0.98 4.83 83.48
N TYR A 892 -2.09 4.28 82.96
CA TYR A 892 -3.06 3.48 83.71
C TYR A 892 -3.12 1.99 83.28
N VAL A 893 -2.32 1.58 82.28
CA VAL A 893 -2.28 0.19 81.76
C VAL A 893 -0.91 -0.48 81.99
N ILE A 894 0.04 0.24 82.60
CA ILE A 894 1.34 -0.30 83.04
C ILE A 894 1.35 -0.31 84.58
N GLU A 895 0.34 -0.93 85.20
CA GLU A 895 0.38 -1.26 86.64
C GLU A 895 -0.38 -2.55 87.00
N ASN A 896 -0.90 -3.30 86.01
CA ASN A 896 -1.49 -4.62 86.25
C ASN A 896 -1.18 -5.55 85.07
N ASN A 897 -0.04 -6.24 85.15
CA ASN A 897 0.15 -7.63 84.73
C ASN A 897 1.59 -8.06 85.03
N ILE A 898 1.89 -8.18 86.32
CA ILE A 898 2.85 -9.17 86.82
C ILE A 898 2.04 -10.42 87.14
N SER A 899 2.24 -11.51 86.41
CA SER A 899 2.41 -12.86 87.00
C SER A 899 2.56 -13.95 85.94
N ASN A 900 3.67 -14.69 86.09
CA ASN A 900 3.91 -16.09 85.72
C ASN A 900 4.36 -16.44 84.29
N LEU A 901 5.66 -16.69 84.16
CA LEU A 901 6.17 -17.91 83.52
C LEU A 901 7.42 -18.42 84.28
N PRO A 902 7.61 -19.75 84.46
CA PRO A 902 8.66 -20.33 85.27
C PRO A 902 9.96 -20.62 84.50
N GLU A 903 10.95 -21.02 85.32
CA GLU A 903 12.40 -21.13 85.16
C GLU A 903 12.98 -22.17 84.16
N SER A 904 14.29 -21.96 83.93
CA SER A 904 15.41 -22.93 83.89
C SER A 904 16.10 -23.06 82.52
N SER A 905 17.32 -22.51 82.39
CA SER A 905 18.66 -23.16 82.47
C SER A 905 19.00 -23.98 81.20
N THR A 906 20.17 -23.95 80.55
CA THR A 906 21.56 -23.86 81.03
C THR A 906 22.53 -23.74 79.83
N SER A 907 23.70 -23.16 80.10
CA SER A 907 25.07 -23.44 79.58
C SER A 907 25.46 -23.33 78.10
N SER A 908 26.42 -22.40 77.91
CA SER A 908 27.80 -22.58 77.40
C SER A 908 28.13 -22.69 75.91
N GLN A 909 29.13 -21.86 75.57
CA GLN A 909 30.30 -22.09 74.70
C GLN A 909 30.19 -21.87 73.19
N ASP A 910 30.73 -20.72 72.81
CA ASP A 910 31.95 -20.54 72.01
C ASP A 910 32.04 -20.93 70.52
N LEU A 911 32.69 -19.98 69.84
CA LEU A 911 33.56 -20.05 68.67
C LEU A 911 32.98 -20.16 67.25
N TYR A 912 33.03 -18.99 66.59
CA TYR A 912 33.93 -18.64 65.47
C TYR A 912 33.78 -19.29 64.08
N VAL A 913 34.20 -18.43 63.14
CA VAL A 913 34.59 -18.62 61.73
C VAL A 913 33.48 -18.32 60.72
N GLN A 914 33.42 -17.10 60.18
CA GLN A 914 34.23 -16.47 59.11
C GLN A 914 33.72 -16.78 57.68
N THR A 915 33.30 -15.68 57.04
CA THR A 915 33.62 -15.22 55.68
C THR A 915 33.08 -15.90 54.42
N ILE A 916 32.61 -14.99 53.54
CA ILE A 916 32.82 -14.92 52.06
C ILE A 916 31.95 -15.93 51.28
N LEU A 917 31.17 -15.54 50.27
CA LEU A 917 31.41 -14.60 49.16
C LEU A 917 30.09 -13.95 48.72
#